data_AF-A0A4V2QWI2-F1
#
_entry.id   AF-A0A4V2QWI2-F1
#
_cell.length_a   1.000
_cell.length_b   1.000
_cell.length_c   1.000
_cell.angle_alpha   90.00
_cell.angle_beta   90.00
_cell.angle_gamma   90.00
#
_symmetry.space_group_name_H-M   'P 1'
#
loop_
_entity.id
_entity.type
_entity.pdbx_description
1 polymer ?
#
loop_
_entity_poly.entity_id
_entity_poly.type
_entity_poly.pdbx_seq_one_letter_code
_entity_poly.pdbx_strand_id
1 'polypeptide(L)'
;MAVAGLLTLTILALPAPAAATTRATPDDAGRQLAERYAPVVKLQVDASRCDEGEQFQPTDVEAVLGNQQVALRGPWRPPDLVRTQPEAKDISLGFPGHFLDFPGDPLRPGCGYAEWSADINAAFPATVYAHLASDPKFPDKLSLEYWFFYVFNDYNNTHEGDWESIQLIFDAPDPAAALAQEPIAVGYSQHGGAERALWGDKKLEVVDGTHPVVYPAAGSHANKYGQRLYLGRGSEGLGCDDTTRPKAGMTPRVAYVPLATTDYVAAYPWLGFEGRWGERQRSFFDGPTGPNMKESWVTPIQDAEVTWRDDSTTVPAGSILGPSSTTVFCAAVATGSNLLRETLDRLWLLILLLVAGVALVWFAASRTRWSDADPLPARKKRAWGQAVVSSARLFLGRPGTFAGFVLVFVVLSLVTVTLAGLQADRRDAPADLGAPTQNPAGFWLSVVALVTTILTLVAYVSMMAALTRTLDQLDRGQSVTTGDALRHVISLWRPLARVALQYYVVLAALTFFVATIPVAIYYAVSRAFAIPIVVAEGCSGSEALKRSRRLVQGRWWRTAVPLVIVVGLGVAAGPIAGIILLLATDLSASLINLVSSLLFAVAMPLAALAVAYLYFDRAVAVRQETPPAGPAATPTGPGRGDAQGSERPAVL
;
A
#
# COMPACT_ATOMS: atom_id res chain seq x y z
N MET A 1 -71.49 -76.93 -49.61
CA MET A 1 -71.80 -75.93 -48.57
C MET A 1 -70.61 -75.87 -47.62
N ALA A 2 -69.73 -74.88 -47.80
CA ALA A 2 -68.57 -74.67 -46.94
C ALA A 2 -68.67 -73.24 -46.40
N VAL A 3 -68.82 -73.13 -45.09
CA VAL A 3 -69.06 -71.88 -44.36
C VAL A 3 -67.72 -71.21 -44.08
N ALA A 4 -67.61 -69.96 -44.51
CA ALA A 4 -66.49 -69.07 -44.23
C ALA A 4 -66.56 -68.54 -42.79
N GLY A 5 -65.47 -68.67 -42.03
CA GLY A 5 -65.29 -68.06 -40.72
C GLY A 5 -64.20 -66.99 -40.79
N LEU A 6 -64.61 -65.72 -40.74
CA LEU A 6 -63.73 -64.56 -40.61
C LEU A 6 -63.23 -64.48 -39.15
N LEU A 7 -61.91 -64.48 -38.94
CA LEU A 7 -61.28 -64.24 -37.64
C LEU A 7 -60.84 -62.77 -37.57
N THR A 8 -61.58 -61.97 -36.79
CA THR A 8 -61.29 -60.57 -36.48
C THR A 8 -60.26 -60.50 -35.35
N LEU A 9 -59.07 -59.96 -35.64
CA LEU A 9 -58.00 -59.71 -34.67
C LEU A 9 -58.35 -58.45 -33.86
N THR A 10 -58.68 -58.59 -32.57
CA THR A 10 -58.91 -57.46 -31.66
C THR A 10 -57.59 -57.14 -30.94
N ILE A 11 -56.93 -56.05 -31.33
CA ILE A 11 -55.74 -55.53 -30.64
C ILE A 11 -56.22 -54.81 -29.37
N LEU A 12 -55.97 -55.39 -28.20
CA LEU A 12 -56.10 -54.69 -26.91
C LEU A 12 -55.01 -53.61 -26.81
N ALA A 13 -55.40 -52.35 -26.94
CA ALA A 13 -54.55 -51.21 -26.57
C ALA A 13 -54.48 -51.14 -25.03
N LEU A 14 -53.35 -51.57 -24.47
CA LEU A 14 -52.97 -51.26 -23.09
C LEU A 14 -52.63 -49.76 -23.00
N PRO A 15 -53.21 -48.99 -22.06
CA PRO A 15 -52.78 -47.61 -21.86
C PRO A 15 -51.34 -47.63 -21.33
N ALA A 16 -50.45 -46.90 -22.01
CA ALA A 16 -49.12 -46.62 -21.51
C ALA A 16 -49.24 -45.91 -20.14
N PRO A 17 -48.41 -46.24 -19.13
CA PRO A 17 -48.40 -45.47 -17.90
C PRO A 17 -48.00 -44.04 -18.27
N ALA A 18 -48.89 -43.08 -18.01
CA ALA A 18 -48.53 -41.67 -18.05
C ALA A 18 -47.36 -41.49 -17.07
N ALA A 19 -46.17 -41.22 -17.60
CA ALA A 19 -45.07 -40.74 -16.80
C ALA A 19 -45.57 -39.45 -16.14
N ALA A 20 -45.83 -39.50 -14.83
CA ALA A 20 -46.07 -38.31 -14.06
C ALA A 20 -44.80 -37.47 -14.14
N THR A 21 -44.81 -36.42 -14.98
CA THR A 21 -43.86 -35.32 -14.86
C THR A 21 -44.09 -34.70 -13.48
N THR A 22 -43.31 -35.16 -12.49
CA THR A 22 -43.15 -34.44 -11.22
C THR A 22 -42.68 -33.03 -11.57
N ARG A 23 -43.54 -32.02 -11.37
CA ARG A 23 -43.11 -30.63 -11.44
C ARG A 23 -41.98 -30.45 -10.43
N ALA A 24 -40.83 -29.96 -10.91
CA ALA A 24 -39.72 -29.57 -10.05
C ALA A 24 -40.24 -28.60 -8.98
N THR A 25 -39.84 -28.81 -7.74
CA THR A 25 -40.18 -27.90 -6.64
C THR A 25 -39.43 -26.57 -6.80
N PRO A 26 -39.89 -25.47 -6.16
CA PRO A 26 -39.13 -24.22 -6.14
C PRO A 26 -37.69 -24.40 -5.68
N ASP A 27 -37.43 -25.26 -4.69
CA ASP A 27 -36.08 -25.58 -4.22
C ASP A 27 -35.26 -26.38 -5.24
N ASP A 28 -35.87 -27.26 -6.05
CA ASP A 28 -35.15 -27.94 -7.13
C ASP A 28 -34.66 -26.93 -8.19
N ALA A 29 -35.54 -25.99 -8.58
CA ALA A 29 -35.18 -24.91 -9.49
C ALA A 29 -34.14 -23.96 -8.88
N GLY A 30 -34.27 -23.65 -7.59
CA GLY A 30 -33.31 -22.84 -6.84
C GLY A 30 -31.93 -23.48 -6.80
N ARG A 31 -31.85 -24.79 -6.51
CA ARG A 31 -30.59 -25.54 -6.52
C ARG A 31 -29.94 -25.53 -7.90
N GLN A 32 -30.74 -25.77 -8.94
CA GLN A 32 -30.24 -25.71 -10.32
C GLN A 32 -29.71 -24.32 -10.68
N LEU A 33 -30.39 -23.25 -10.24
CA LEU A 33 -29.94 -21.87 -10.48
C LEU A 33 -28.63 -21.57 -9.74
N ALA A 34 -28.53 -22.01 -8.48
CA ALA A 34 -27.33 -21.87 -7.65
C ALA A 34 -26.12 -22.66 -8.19
N GLU A 35 -26.34 -23.84 -8.78
CA GLU A 35 -25.26 -24.57 -9.43
C GLU A 35 -24.84 -23.93 -10.75
N ARG A 36 -25.82 -23.43 -11.53
CA ARG A 36 -25.57 -22.78 -12.83
C ARG A 36 -24.72 -21.53 -12.71
N TYR A 37 -24.95 -20.70 -11.69
CA TYR A 37 -24.26 -19.42 -11.52
C TYR A 37 -23.14 -19.46 -10.47
N ALA A 38 -22.63 -20.66 -10.12
CA ALA A 38 -21.62 -20.83 -9.08
C ALA A 38 -20.36 -19.97 -9.37
N PRO A 39 -19.82 -19.22 -8.40
CA PRO A 39 -18.68 -18.35 -8.66
C PRO A 39 -17.38 -19.12 -8.90
N VAL A 40 -16.48 -18.54 -9.70
CA VAL A 40 -15.07 -18.92 -9.75
C VAL A 40 -14.28 -17.96 -8.88
N VAL A 41 -13.58 -18.47 -7.87
CA VAL A 41 -12.83 -17.66 -6.91
C VAL A 41 -11.36 -17.65 -7.29
N LYS A 42 -10.76 -16.46 -7.44
CA LYS A 42 -9.33 -16.26 -7.70
C LYS A 42 -8.66 -15.60 -6.50
N LEU A 43 -8.28 -16.41 -5.52
CA LEU A 43 -7.51 -15.97 -4.34
C LEU A 43 -6.10 -15.51 -4.73
N GLN A 44 -5.48 -14.64 -3.93
CA GLN A 44 -4.08 -14.25 -4.13
C GLN A 44 -3.11 -15.40 -3.88
N VAL A 45 -1.93 -15.36 -4.50
CA VAL A 45 -0.86 -16.35 -4.28
C VAL A 45 -0.41 -16.37 -2.82
N ASP A 46 -0.16 -17.58 -2.31
CA ASP A 46 0.48 -17.76 -1.01
C ASP A 46 1.87 -17.12 -1.08
N ALA A 47 2.29 -16.44 -0.02
CA ALA A 47 3.71 -16.17 0.15
C ALA A 47 4.38 -17.33 0.88
N SER A 48 5.70 -17.39 0.78
CA SER A 48 6.53 -18.34 1.56
C SER A 48 6.47 -18.10 3.07
N ARG A 49 5.87 -16.99 3.51
CA ARG A 49 5.65 -16.65 4.91
C ARG A 49 4.16 -16.46 5.14
N CYS A 50 3.66 -16.96 6.27
CA CYS A 50 2.24 -16.89 6.63
C CYS A 50 1.73 -15.44 6.82
N ASP A 51 2.62 -14.49 7.12
CA ASP A 51 2.31 -13.07 7.30
C ASP A 51 2.37 -12.27 5.99
N GLU A 52 2.50 -12.97 4.86
CA GLU A 52 2.51 -12.39 3.52
C GLU A 52 1.56 -13.18 2.60
N GLY A 53 0.80 -12.50 1.75
CA GLY A 53 -0.13 -13.14 0.81
C GLY A 53 -1.44 -13.62 1.45
N GLU A 54 -2.28 -14.30 0.67
CA GLU A 54 -3.55 -14.87 1.14
C GLU A 54 -3.33 -16.29 1.64
N GLN A 55 -3.83 -16.60 2.84
CA GLN A 55 -3.68 -17.89 3.53
C GLN A 55 -5.04 -18.57 3.80
N PHE A 56 -6.14 -17.87 3.51
CA PHE A 56 -7.49 -18.29 3.82
C PHE A 56 -8.27 -18.53 2.52
N GLN A 57 -9.18 -19.50 2.58
CA GLN A 57 -10.09 -19.83 1.50
C GLN A 57 -11.53 -19.89 2.04
N PRO A 58 -12.55 -19.83 1.17
CA PRO A 58 -13.93 -20.06 1.58
C PRO A 58 -14.03 -21.40 2.31
N THR A 59 -14.40 -21.37 3.58
CA THR A 59 -14.36 -22.49 4.51
C THR A 59 -15.78 -22.95 4.80
N ASP A 60 -15.99 -24.27 4.81
CA ASP A 60 -17.24 -24.85 5.30
C ASP A 60 -17.40 -24.53 6.79
N VAL A 61 -18.51 -23.93 7.19
CA VAL A 61 -18.85 -23.65 8.58
C VAL A 61 -18.76 -24.91 9.45
N GLU A 62 -19.08 -26.08 8.90
CA GLU A 62 -18.98 -27.37 9.61
C GLU A 62 -17.52 -27.83 9.82
N ALA A 63 -16.53 -27.18 9.19
CA ALA A 63 -15.12 -27.37 9.52
C ALA A 63 -14.73 -26.66 10.82
N VAL A 64 -15.47 -25.60 11.18
CA VAL A 64 -15.29 -24.82 12.41
C VAL A 64 -16.20 -25.34 13.51
N LEU A 65 -17.49 -25.52 13.22
CA LEU A 65 -18.45 -26.12 14.14
C LEU A 65 -18.11 -27.61 14.31
N GLY A 66 -18.13 -28.10 15.53
CA GLY A 66 -17.68 -29.45 15.85
C GLY A 66 -16.14 -29.61 15.92
N ASN A 67 -15.35 -28.55 15.72
CA ASN A 67 -13.92 -28.58 15.98
C ASN A 67 -13.62 -28.43 17.49
N GLN A 68 -12.76 -29.29 18.04
CA GLN A 68 -12.43 -29.30 19.47
C GLN A 68 -11.72 -28.03 19.96
N GLN A 69 -11.12 -27.28 19.06
CA GLN A 69 -10.39 -26.05 19.37
C GLN A 69 -11.29 -24.80 19.37
N VAL A 70 -12.56 -24.94 19.00
CA VAL A 70 -13.53 -23.84 18.97
C VAL A 70 -14.38 -23.86 20.22
N ALA A 71 -14.64 -22.68 20.78
CA ALA A 71 -15.50 -22.49 21.93
C ALA A 71 -16.67 -21.55 21.62
N LEU A 72 -17.83 -21.81 22.23
CA LEU A 72 -18.92 -20.86 22.36
C LEU A 72 -18.78 -20.11 23.69
N ARG A 73 -18.74 -18.79 23.61
CA ARG A 73 -18.60 -17.89 24.76
C ARG A 73 -19.87 -17.07 24.96
N GLY A 74 -20.13 -16.77 26.23
CA GLY A 74 -21.29 -15.99 26.64
C GLY A 74 -21.11 -14.48 26.52
N PRO A 75 -22.21 -13.70 26.64
CA PRO A 75 -22.21 -12.25 26.46
C PRO A 75 -21.59 -11.47 27.65
N TRP A 76 -21.25 -12.12 28.75
CA TRP A 76 -20.80 -11.48 29.99
C TRP A 76 -19.40 -10.87 29.90
N ARG A 77 -19.00 -10.07 30.90
CA ARG A 77 -17.67 -9.46 31.01
C ARG A 77 -17.06 -9.80 32.38
N PRO A 78 -16.01 -10.65 32.46
CA PRO A 78 -15.38 -11.38 31.35
C PRO A 78 -16.35 -12.40 30.71
N PRO A 79 -16.11 -12.80 29.45
CA PRO A 79 -16.93 -13.80 28.77
C PRO A 79 -16.67 -15.20 29.32
N ASP A 80 -17.72 -15.88 29.78
CA ASP A 80 -17.65 -17.24 30.28
C ASP A 80 -17.73 -18.28 29.15
N LEU A 81 -17.08 -19.43 29.35
CA LEU A 81 -17.18 -20.59 28.47
C LEU A 81 -18.57 -21.23 28.61
N VAL A 82 -19.34 -21.22 27.53
CA VAL A 82 -20.65 -21.87 27.46
C VAL A 82 -20.50 -23.32 27.00
N ARG A 83 -19.73 -23.55 25.94
CA ARG A 83 -19.50 -24.88 25.38
C ARG A 83 -18.19 -24.97 24.61
N THR A 84 -17.45 -26.05 24.78
CA THR A 84 -16.37 -26.44 23.88
C THR A 84 -16.92 -27.26 22.73
N GLN A 85 -16.32 -27.17 21.54
CA GLN A 85 -16.75 -27.93 20.37
C GLN A 85 -18.24 -27.73 20.06
N PRO A 86 -18.72 -26.48 19.88
CA PRO A 86 -20.14 -26.25 19.57
C PRO A 86 -20.48 -26.84 18.19
N GLU A 87 -21.58 -27.58 18.12
CA GLU A 87 -22.16 -28.03 16.85
C GLU A 87 -23.23 -27.03 16.38
N ALA A 88 -23.62 -27.07 15.10
CA ALA A 88 -24.65 -26.17 14.53
C ALA A 88 -25.96 -26.14 15.35
N LYS A 89 -26.42 -27.30 15.84
CA LYS A 89 -27.64 -27.41 16.67
C LYS A 89 -27.51 -26.74 18.04
N ASP A 90 -26.29 -26.56 18.53
CA ASP A 90 -26.05 -25.96 19.84
C ASP A 90 -26.23 -24.43 19.82
N ILE A 91 -26.17 -23.82 18.62
CA ILE A 91 -26.25 -22.37 18.41
C ILE A 91 -27.52 -21.91 17.68
N SER A 92 -28.48 -22.81 17.45
CA SER A 92 -29.65 -22.58 16.59
C SER A 92 -30.79 -21.79 17.23
N LEU A 93 -30.74 -21.52 18.54
CA LEU A 93 -31.85 -20.95 19.32
C LEU A 93 -31.79 -19.42 19.47
N GLY A 94 -31.02 -18.72 18.65
CA GLY A 94 -30.80 -17.28 18.81
C GLY A 94 -29.98 -17.00 20.07
N PHE A 95 -28.68 -16.81 19.91
CA PHE A 95 -27.74 -16.53 21.00
C PHE A 95 -27.18 -15.11 20.88
N PRO A 96 -28.00 -14.06 21.03
CA PRO A 96 -27.55 -12.70 20.87
C PRO A 96 -26.44 -12.37 21.87
N GLY A 97 -25.41 -11.68 21.39
CA GLY A 97 -24.25 -11.27 22.19
C GLY A 97 -23.28 -12.39 22.57
N HIS A 98 -23.57 -13.65 22.24
CA HIS A 98 -22.60 -14.74 22.29
C HIS A 98 -21.63 -14.65 21.12
N PHE A 99 -20.53 -15.38 21.20
CA PHE A 99 -19.56 -15.45 20.12
C PHE A 99 -18.85 -16.79 20.06
N LEU A 100 -18.45 -17.18 18.86
CA LEU A 100 -17.50 -18.25 18.64
C LEU A 100 -16.08 -17.73 18.89
N ASP A 101 -15.24 -18.53 19.52
CA ASP A 101 -13.87 -18.21 19.92
C ASP A 101 -12.96 -19.26 19.25
N PHE A 102 -12.12 -18.80 18.31
CA PHE A 102 -11.24 -19.65 17.49
C PHE A 102 -9.86 -19.81 18.16
N PRO A 103 -9.04 -20.79 17.75
CA PRO A 103 -7.75 -21.00 18.42
C PRO A 103 -6.73 -19.92 18.05
N GLY A 104 -6.49 -18.96 18.95
CA GLY A 104 -5.41 -17.99 18.77
C GLY A 104 -5.53 -16.74 19.65
N ASP A 105 -4.82 -15.70 19.22
CA ASP A 105 -4.97 -14.31 19.68
C ASP A 105 -5.03 -13.46 18.40
N PRO A 106 -6.20 -12.94 17.99
CA PRO A 106 -6.32 -12.22 16.72
C PRO A 106 -5.57 -10.87 16.74
N LEU A 107 -5.21 -10.35 17.92
CA LEU A 107 -4.35 -9.17 18.02
C LEU A 107 -2.87 -9.53 17.78
N ARG A 108 -2.51 -10.81 17.88
CA ARG A 108 -1.16 -11.35 17.66
C ARG A 108 -1.22 -12.70 16.92
N PRO A 109 -1.76 -12.72 15.70
CA PRO A 109 -2.16 -13.98 15.04
C PRO A 109 -0.98 -14.90 14.73
N GLY A 110 0.22 -14.34 14.51
CA GLY A 110 1.37 -15.12 14.06
C GLY A 110 1.01 -15.95 12.82
N CYS A 111 1.41 -17.22 12.79
CA CYS A 111 0.94 -18.17 11.77
C CYS A 111 -0.24 -19.04 12.23
N GLY A 112 -0.76 -18.86 13.46
CA GLY A 112 -1.66 -19.82 14.09
C GLY A 112 -2.96 -20.03 13.31
N TYR A 113 -3.62 -18.94 12.90
CA TYR A 113 -4.85 -19.03 12.11
C TYR A 113 -4.61 -19.60 10.69
N ALA A 114 -3.47 -19.29 10.06
CA ALA A 114 -3.13 -19.82 8.75
C ALA A 114 -2.89 -21.34 8.80
N GLU A 115 -2.13 -21.80 9.79
CA GLU A 115 -1.90 -23.23 10.04
C GLU A 115 -3.22 -23.95 10.35
N TRP A 116 -4.05 -23.39 11.23
CA TRP A 116 -5.35 -23.96 11.57
C TRP A 116 -6.31 -24.00 10.38
N SER A 117 -6.35 -22.93 9.58
CA SER A 117 -7.11 -22.85 8.33
C SER A 117 -6.70 -23.97 7.38
N ALA A 118 -5.40 -24.17 7.16
CA ALA A 118 -4.88 -25.21 6.30
C ALA A 118 -5.27 -26.61 6.79
N ASP A 119 -5.19 -26.85 8.11
CA ASP A 119 -5.52 -28.13 8.72
C ASP A 119 -7.00 -28.50 8.56
N ILE A 120 -7.92 -27.56 8.86
CA ILE A 120 -9.36 -27.85 8.74
C ILE A 120 -9.78 -27.96 7.27
N ASN A 121 -9.20 -27.12 6.39
CA ASN A 121 -9.51 -27.13 4.96
C ASN A 121 -8.86 -28.31 4.20
N ALA A 122 -7.92 -29.04 4.83
CA ALA A 122 -7.44 -30.30 4.27
C ALA A 122 -8.51 -31.40 4.32
N ALA A 123 -9.43 -31.33 5.29
CA ALA A 123 -10.52 -32.30 5.46
C ALA A 123 -11.84 -31.84 4.81
N PHE A 124 -12.04 -30.53 4.65
CA PHE A 124 -13.27 -29.93 4.13
C PHE A 124 -13.01 -29.19 2.82
N PRO A 125 -13.76 -29.47 1.73
CA PRO A 125 -13.62 -28.72 0.50
C PRO A 125 -14.09 -27.28 0.69
N ALA A 126 -13.47 -26.36 -0.04
CA ALA A 126 -13.92 -24.98 -0.06
C ALA A 126 -15.40 -24.88 -0.44
N THR A 127 -16.17 -24.12 0.32
CA THR A 127 -17.64 -24.10 0.25
C THR A 127 -18.16 -22.67 0.22
N VAL A 128 -19.21 -22.45 -0.57
CA VAL A 128 -20.01 -21.22 -0.57
C VAL A 128 -21.47 -21.56 -0.34
N TYR A 129 -22.20 -20.71 0.38
CA TYR A 129 -23.62 -20.93 0.67
C TYR A 129 -24.48 -20.11 -0.27
N ALA A 130 -25.32 -20.79 -1.06
CA ALA A 130 -26.21 -20.14 -2.01
C ALA A 130 -27.58 -19.90 -1.40
N HIS A 131 -27.94 -18.64 -1.21
CA HIS A 131 -29.22 -18.20 -0.66
C HIS A 131 -30.03 -17.48 -1.73
N LEU A 132 -31.30 -17.83 -1.88
CA LEU A 132 -32.22 -17.10 -2.74
C LEU A 132 -33.25 -16.36 -1.91
N ALA A 133 -33.45 -15.09 -2.23
CA ALA A 133 -34.40 -14.24 -1.55
C ALA A 133 -35.20 -13.39 -2.54
N SER A 134 -36.50 -13.33 -2.30
CA SER A 134 -37.39 -12.34 -2.91
C SER A 134 -37.39 -11.07 -2.06
N ASP A 135 -37.60 -9.91 -2.68
CA ASP A 135 -37.73 -8.64 -1.98
C ASP A 135 -39.17 -8.12 -2.05
N PRO A 136 -39.86 -7.86 -0.92
CA PRO A 136 -41.25 -7.41 -0.93
C PRO A 136 -41.54 -6.14 -1.75
N LYS A 137 -40.55 -5.24 -1.91
CA LYS A 137 -40.70 -4.03 -2.73
C LYS A 137 -40.45 -4.28 -4.22
N PHE A 138 -39.86 -5.42 -4.56
CA PHE A 138 -39.53 -5.82 -5.92
C PHE A 138 -40.03 -7.24 -6.20
N PRO A 139 -41.37 -7.46 -6.20
CA PRO A 139 -41.95 -8.79 -6.31
C PRO A 139 -41.63 -9.51 -7.62
N ASP A 140 -41.26 -8.76 -8.66
CA ASP A 140 -40.86 -9.28 -9.97
C ASP A 140 -39.34 -9.53 -10.09
N LYS A 141 -38.61 -9.45 -8.98
CA LYS A 141 -37.16 -9.67 -8.93
C LYS A 141 -36.78 -10.72 -7.89
N LEU A 142 -35.70 -11.42 -8.19
CA LEU A 142 -35.12 -12.47 -7.35
C LEU A 142 -33.64 -12.18 -7.16
N SER A 143 -33.18 -12.37 -5.92
CA SER A 143 -31.77 -12.31 -5.59
C SER A 143 -31.21 -13.70 -5.35
N LEU A 144 -30.02 -13.97 -5.90
CA LEU A 144 -29.21 -15.14 -5.61
C LEU A 144 -27.88 -14.65 -5.01
N GLU A 145 -27.66 -14.96 -3.75
CA GLU A 145 -26.47 -14.60 -3.00
C GLU A 145 -25.58 -15.82 -2.80
N TYR A 146 -24.28 -15.67 -3.01
CA TYR A 146 -23.27 -16.63 -2.57
C TYR A 146 -22.50 -16.03 -1.41
N TRP A 147 -22.59 -16.69 -0.25
CA TRP A 147 -21.90 -16.29 0.97
C TRP A 147 -20.61 -17.08 1.16
N PHE A 148 -19.52 -16.36 1.43
CA PHE A 148 -18.18 -16.89 1.66
C PHE A 148 -17.85 -16.69 3.14
N PHE A 149 -17.51 -17.78 3.82
CA PHE A 149 -17.00 -17.73 5.17
C PHE A 149 -15.48 -17.91 5.17
N TYR A 150 -14.74 -17.04 5.82
CA TYR A 150 -13.31 -17.21 6.08
C TYR A 150 -13.11 -17.30 7.58
N VAL A 151 -12.15 -18.12 8.03
CA VAL A 151 -11.92 -18.31 9.47
C VAL A 151 -11.25 -17.11 10.14
N PHE A 152 -10.61 -16.25 9.36
CA PHE A 152 -9.85 -15.13 9.88
C PHE A 152 -9.71 -14.03 8.82
N ASN A 153 -9.89 -12.78 9.22
CA ASN A 153 -9.61 -11.58 8.43
C ASN A 153 -8.25 -11.01 8.86
N ASP A 154 -7.21 -11.17 8.05
CA ASP A 154 -5.87 -10.60 8.32
C ASP A 154 -5.67 -9.26 7.60
N TYR A 155 -6.50 -8.28 7.96
CA TYR A 155 -6.45 -6.94 7.41
C TYR A 155 -6.30 -5.86 8.49
N ASN A 156 -6.41 -4.58 8.10
CA ASN A 156 -6.27 -3.43 8.99
C ASN A 156 -7.22 -3.48 10.21
N ASN A 157 -8.37 -4.15 10.05
CA ASN A 157 -9.36 -4.39 11.09
C ASN A 157 -9.41 -5.86 11.50
N THR A 158 -8.25 -6.50 11.68
CA THR A 158 -8.16 -7.95 11.86
C THR A 158 -9.14 -8.53 12.88
N HIS A 159 -9.78 -9.64 12.55
CA HIS A 159 -10.70 -10.33 13.44
C HIS A 159 -10.85 -11.80 13.07
N GLU A 160 -11.25 -12.60 14.04
CA GLU A 160 -11.72 -13.95 13.80
C GLU A 160 -13.03 -13.94 13.01
N GLY A 161 -13.14 -14.90 12.09
CA GLY A 161 -14.28 -15.06 11.20
C GLY A 161 -14.44 -13.92 10.21
N ASP A 162 -14.92 -14.23 9.01
CA ASP A 162 -15.25 -13.22 8.01
C ASP A 162 -16.39 -13.71 7.14
N TRP A 163 -17.34 -12.83 6.82
CA TRP A 163 -18.49 -13.16 5.99
C TRP A 163 -18.60 -12.14 4.86
N GLU A 164 -18.35 -12.62 3.65
CA GLU A 164 -18.43 -11.84 2.42
C GLU A 164 -19.49 -12.45 1.49
N SER A 165 -19.95 -11.70 0.49
CA SER A 165 -20.92 -12.20 -0.47
C SER A 165 -20.77 -11.61 -1.88
N ILE A 166 -21.25 -12.37 -2.85
CA ILE A 166 -21.64 -11.81 -4.15
C ILE A 166 -23.14 -12.03 -4.35
N GLN A 167 -23.78 -11.11 -5.04
CA GLN A 167 -25.23 -11.10 -5.19
C GLN A 167 -25.60 -10.87 -6.65
N LEU A 168 -26.35 -11.80 -7.23
CA LEU A 168 -26.91 -11.71 -8.58
C LEU A 168 -28.38 -11.30 -8.45
N ILE A 169 -28.81 -10.34 -9.25
CA ILE A 169 -30.21 -9.89 -9.31
C ILE A 169 -30.79 -10.31 -10.66
N PHE A 170 -31.95 -10.95 -10.64
CA PHE A 170 -32.71 -11.37 -11.80
C PHE A 170 -34.01 -10.57 -11.90
N ASP A 171 -34.47 -10.29 -13.12
CA ASP A 171 -35.79 -9.72 -13.39
C ASP A 171 -36.85 -10.83 -13.47
N ALA A 172 -36.91 -11.67 -12.43
CA ALA A 172 -37.80 -12.82 -12.34
C ALA A 172 -38.41 -12.89 -10.94
N PRO A 173 -39.68 -13.30 -10.80
CA PRO A 173 -40.35 -13.41 -9.50
C PRO A 173 -39.93 -14.66 -8.71
N ASP A 174 -39.38 -15.68 -9.36
CA ASP A 174 -39.07 -16.97 -8.75
C ASP A 174 -37.90 -17.70 -9.45
N PRO A 175 -37.33 -18.77 -8.83
CA PRO A 175 -36.16 -19.45 -9.37
C PRO A 175 -36.40 -20.13 -10.73
N ALA A 176 -37.63 -20.60 -10.99
CA ALA A 176 -37.97 -21.28 -12.24
C ALA A 176 -38.00 -20.29 -13.41
N ALA A 177 -38.55 -19.10 -13.20
CA ALA A 177 -38.47 -17.99 -14.15
C ALA A 177 -37.02 -17.51 -14.33
N ALA A 178 -36.25 -17.40 -13.25
CA ALA A 178 -34.86 -16.98 -13.30
C ALA A 178 -33.97 -17.92 -14.15
N LEU A 179 -34.23 -19.24 -14.15
CA LEU A 179 -33.50 -20.20 -15.00
C LEU A 179 -33.63 -19.94 -16.51
N ALA A 180 -34.68 -19.23 -16.93
CA ALA A 180 -34.93 -18.93 -18.35
C ALA A 180 -34.22 -17.66 -18.83
N GLN A 181 -33.51 -16.94 -17.96
CA GLN A 181 -32.92 -15.64 -18.26
C GLN A 181 -31.58 -15.43 -17.57
N GLU A 182 -30.87 -14.39 -17.99
CA GLU A 182 -29.63 -13.97 -17.36
C GLU A 182 -29.90 -13.00 -16.20
N PRO A 183 -28.98 -12.88 -15.23
CA PRO A 183 -29.02 -11.81 -14.26
C PRO A 183 -28.98 -10.44 -14.95
N ILE A 184 -29.54 -9.42 -14.33
CA ILE A 184 -29.45 -8.03 -14.80
C ILE A 184 -28.25 -7.31 -14.19
N ALA A 185 -27.85 -7.67 -12.98
CA ALA A 185 -26.74 -7.06 -12.26
C ALA A 185 -26.12 -8.04 -11.28
N VAL A 186 -24.86 -7.79 -10.95
CA VAL A 186 -24.09 -8.49 -9.93
C VAL A 186 -23.47 -7.44 -9.00
N GLY A 187 -23.50 -7.70 -7.70
CA GLY A 187 -22.84 -6.87 -6.68
C GLY A 187 -21.84 -7.69 -5.90
N TYR A 188 -20.64 -7.14 -5.71
CA TYR A 188 -19.55 -7.77 -4.96
C TYR A 188 -19.34 -7.01 -3.65
N SER A 189 -19.48 -7.69 -2.50
CA SER A 189 -19.31 -7.09 -1.18
C SER A 189 -17.90 -6.57 -0.95
N GLN A 190 -17.79 -5.43 -0.28
CA GLN A 190 -16.55 -4.74 0.03
C GLN A 190 -16.71 -3.95 1.32
N HIS A 191 -16.19 -4.49 2.43
CA HIS A 191 -16.22 -3.82 3.73
C HIS A 191 -17.67 -3.43 4.12
N GLY A 192 -17.99 -2.13 4.09
CA GLY A 192 -19.29 -1.59 4.45
C GLY A 192 -20.24 -1.33 3.28
N GLY A 193 -19.93 -1.82 2.07
CA GLY A 193 -20.78 -1.65 0.89
C GLY A 193 -20.48 -2.68 -0.19
N ALA A 194 -20.80 -2.38 -1.45
CA ALA A 194 -20.51 -3.27 -2.58
C ALA A 194 -20.26 -2.48 -3.87
N GLU A 195 -19.67 -3.15 -4.87
CA GLU A 195 -19.54 -2.62 -6.23
C GLU A 195 -20.44 -3.40 -7.19
N ARG A 196 -21.24 -2.66 -7.97
CA ARG A 196 -22.16 -3.17 -9.00
C ARG A 196 -21.44 -3.36 -10.34
N ALA A 197 -21.79 -4.42 -11.05
CA ALA A 197 -21.63 -4.55 -12.49
C ALA A 197 -22.97 -4.96 -13.11
N LEU A 198 -23.33 -4.39 -14.25
CA LEU A 198 -24.40 -4.96 -15.07
C LEU A 198 -23.92 -6.27 -15.70
N TRP A 199 -24.84 -7.19 -15.96
CA TRP A 199 -24.48 -8.40 -16.69
C TRP A 199 -23.99 -8.06 -18.10
N GLY A 200 -22.81 -8.58 -18.47
CA GLY A 200 -22.11 -8.23 -19.72
C GLY A 200 -21.22 -6.99 -19.65
N ASP A 201 -21.11 -6.31 -18.50
CA ASP A 201 -20.14 -5.22 -18.33
C ASP A 201 -18.70 -5.71 -18.54
N LYS A 202 -17.86 -4.85 -19.13
CA LYS A 202 -16.46 -5.19 -19.44
C LYS A 202 -15.62 -5.55 -18.22
N LYS A 203 -16.01 -5.09 -17.03
CA LYS A 203 -15.32 -5.40 -15.77
C LYS A 203 -15.77 -6.75 -15.18
N LEU A 204 -16.95 -7.26 -15.56
CA LEU A 204 -17.46 -8.54 -15.10
C LEU A 204 -16.89 -9.65 -15.98
N GLU A 205 -15.96 -10.42 -15.44
CA GLU A 205 -15.47 -11.65 -16.07
C GLU A 205 -16.45 -12.78 -15.74
N VAL A 206 -16.95 -13.48 -16.77
CA VAL A 206 -17.85 -14.63 -16.63
C VAL A 206 -17.26 -15.81 -17.41
N VAL A 207 -17.02 -16.91 -16.72
CA VAL A 207 -16.56 -18.18 -17.31
C VAL A 207 -17.76 -18.98 -17.79
N ASP A 208 -17.65 -19.57 -18.97
CA ASP A 208 -18.68 -20.39 -19.62
C ASP A 208 -20.07 -19.72 -19.68
N GLY A 209 -20.08 -18.38 -19.73
CA GLY A 209 -21.29 -17.55 -19.83
C GLY A 209 -22.19 -17.55 -18.58
N THR A 210 -21.82 -18.22 -17.50
CA THR A 210 -22.67 -18.35 -16.29
C THR A 210 -21.93 -18.20 -14.97
N HIS A 211 -20.62 -18.45 -14.92
CA HIS A 211 -19.87 -18.43 -13.66
C HIS A 211 -19.13 -17.09 -13.46
N PRO A 212 -19.63 -16.17 -12.60
CA PRO A 212 -18.95 -14.91 -12.34
C PRO A 212 -17.61 -15.16 -11.64
N VAL A 213 -16.56 -14.48 -12.09
CA VAL A 213 -15.23 -14.56 -11.49
C VAL A 213 -15.10 -13.51 -10.40
N VAL A 214 -14.69 -13.95 -9.22
CA VAL A 214 -14.52 -13.12 -8.03
C VAL A 214 -13.05 -13.10 -7.64
N TYR A 215 -12.53 -11.91 -7.33
CA TYR A 215 -11.18 -11.70 -6.82
C TYR A 215 -11.27 -11.20 -5.37
N PRO A 216 -11.35 -12.09 -4.36
CA PRO A 216 -11.24 -11.67 -2.96
C PRO A 216 -9.88 -11.03 -2.71
N ALA A 217 -9.88 -9.87 -2.07
CA ALA A 217 -8.66 -9.17 -1.69
C ALA A 217 -7.92 -9.91 -0.58
N ALA A 218 -6.58 -9.92 -0.64
CA ALA A 218 -5.75 -10.60 0.33
C ALA A 218 -5.99 -10.05 1.75
N GLY A 219 -6.29 -10.93 2.69
CA GLY A 219 -6.51 -10.61 4.10
C GLY A 219 -7.93 -10.10 4.39
N SER A 220 -8.43 -9.13 3.62
CA SER A 220 -9.74 -8.48 3.83
C SER A 220 -10.94 -9.20 3.22
N HIS A 221 -10.68 -10.10 2.27
CA HIS A 221 -11.68 -10.83 1.49
C HIS A 221 -12.69 -9.99 0.70
N ALA A 222 -12.57 -8.66 0.73
CA ALA A 222 -13.41 -7.76 -0.06
C ALA A 222 -13.39 -8.17 -1.54
N ASN A 223 -14.57 -8.46 -2.09
CA ASN A 223 -14.73 -9.03 -3.42
C ASN A 223 -14.54 -7.96 -4.51
N LYS A 224 -13.63 -8.22 -5.45
CA LYS A 224 -13.31 -7.31 -6.56
C LYS A 224 -13.54 -7.97 -7.93
N TYR A 225 -13.74 -7.13 -8.93
CA TYR A 225 -13.96 -7.54 -10.33
C TYR A 225 -12.68 -7.85 -11.12
N GLY A 226 -11.49 -7.55 -10.59
CA GLY A 226 -10.26 -7.81 -11.33
C GLY A 226 -8.99 -7.62 -10.54
N GLN A 227 -7.87 -7.94 -11.18
CA GLN A 227 -6.52 -7.90 -10.63
C GLN A 227 -5.98 -6.47 -10.54
N ARG A 228 -6.22 -5.79 -9.40
CA ARG A 228 -5.73 -4.44 -9.11
C ARG A 228 -5.47 -4.21 -7.63
N LEU A 229 -4.77 -3.13 -7.33
CA LEU A 229 -4.73 -2.57 -5.98
C LEU A 229 -5.86 -1.56 -5.85
N TYR A 230 -6.77 -1.79 -4.93
CA TYR A 230 -7.94 -0.96 -4.68
C TYR A 230 -7.69 -0.09 -3.45
N LEU A 231 -8.08 1.17 -3.54
CA LEU A 231 -7.97 2.12 -2.45
C LEU A 231 -9.25 2.10 -1.63
N GLY A 232 -9.14 1.87 -0.33
CA GLY A 232 -10.23 1.95 0.63
C GLY A 232 -10.30 3.30 1.32
N ARG A 233 -11.43 4.00 1.13
CA ARG A 233 -11.90 5.10 2.00
C ARG A 233 -13.42 5.04 2.18
N GLY A 234 -13.91 5.36 3.38
CA GLY A 234 -15.34 5.35 3.68
C GLY A 234 -15.93 3.93 3.58
N SER A 235 -16.98 3.74 2.78
CA SER A 235 -17.59 2.43 2.56
C SER A 235 -16.75 1.49 1.69
N GLU A 236 -15.62 1.94 1.10
CA GLU A 236 -14.62 1.06 0.43
C GLU A 236 -13.64 0.44 1.46
N GLY A 237 -13.84 0.68 2.76
CA GLY A 237 -12.90 0.32 3.81
C GLY A 237 -11.88 1.41 4.10
N LEU A 238 -10.82 1.07 4.84
CA LEU A 238 -9.69 1.96 5.12
C LEU A 238 -8.38 1.24 4.84
N GLY A 239 -7.59 1.77 3.89
CA GLY A 239 -6.32 1.17 3.48
C GLY A 239 -6.34 0.78 2.02
N CYS A 240 -5.71 -0.34 1.66
CA CYS A 240 -5.68 -0.80 0.28
C CYS A 240 -5.88 -2.31 0.19
N ASP A 241 -6.88 -2.71 -0.56
CA ASP A 241 -7.23 -4.10 -0.85
C ASP A 241 -6.40 -4.56 -2.05
N ASP A 242 -5.65 -5.65 -1.89
CA ASP A 242 -4.76 -6.15 -2.93
C ASP A 242 -5.35 -7.40 -3.60
N THR A 243 -5.48 -7.38 -4.93
CA THR A 243 -5.80 -8.55 -5.77
C THR A 243 -4.78 -8.76 -6.90
N THR A 244 -3.60 -8.15 -6.80
CA THR A 244 -2.64 -8.00 -7.92
C THR A 244 -1.89 -9.28 -8.31
N ARG A 245 -1.92 -10.35 -7.54
CA ARG A 245 -1.25 -11.64 -7.86
C ARG A 245 -2.21 -12.83 -7.65
N PRO A 246 -3.26 -12.98 -8.47
CA PRO A 246 -4.23 -14.05 -8.32
C PRO A 246 -3.63 -15.42 -8.68
N LYS A 247 -4.05 -16.47 -7.97
CA LYS A 247 -3.88 -17.88 -8.30
C LYS A 247 -4.78 -18.27 -9.48
N ALA A 248 -4.61 -19.52 -9.93
CA ALA A 248 -5.62 -20.16 -10.78
C ALA A 248 -6.98 -20.17 -10.06
N GLY A 249 -8.05 -19.97 -10.82
CA GLY A 249 -9.40 -19.96 -10.26
C GLY A 249 -9.78 -21.33 -9.69
N MET A 250 -10.49 -21.32 -8.57
CA MET A 250 -11.12 -22.50 -7.96
C MET A 250 -12.64 -22.39 -8.05
N THR A 251 -13.32 -23.52 -8.11
CA THR A 251 -14.78 -23.61 -8.05
C THR A 251 -15.18 -24.22 -6.71
N PRO A 252 -15.67 -23.42 -5.74
CA PRO A 252 -16.11 -23.94 -4.46
C PRO A 252 -17.35 -24.84 -4.61
N ARG A 253 -17.55 -25.74 -3.64
CA ARG A 253 -18.79 -26.49 -3.52
C ARG A 253 -19.93 -25.54 -3.17
N VAL A 254 -21.04 -25.63 -3.89
CA VAL A 254 -22.25 -24.86 -3.60
C VAL A 254 -23.11 -25.59 -2.57
N ALA A 255 -23.24 -25.01 -1.39
CA ALA A 255 -24.18 -25.44 -0.35
C ALA A 255 -25.49 -24.66 -0.51
N TYR A 256 -26.46 -25.25 -1.17
CA TYR A 256 -27.78 -24.63 -1.40
C TYR A 256 -28.55 -24.48 -0.08
N VAL A 257 -29.02 -23.27 0.21
CA VAL A 257 -29.88 -22.91 1.33
C VAL A 257 -31.34 -22.94 0.89
N PRO A 258 -32.20 -23.77 1.51
CA PRO A 258 -33.63 -23.83 1.18
C PRO A 258 -34.33 -22.47 1.25
N LEU A 259 -35.38 -22.28 0.43
CA LEU A 259 -36.09 -20.99 0.34
C LEU A 259 -36.86 -20.63 1.62
N ALA A 260 -37.54 -21.61 2.22
CA ALA A 260 -38.38 -21.37 3.38
C ALA A 260 -37.55 -21.31 4.67
N THR A 261 -37.83 -20.33 5.53
CA THR A 261 -37.09 -20.14 6.79
C THR A 261 -37.06 -21.36 7.69
N THR A 262 -38.18 -22.05 7.83
CA THR A 262 -38.26 -23.28 8.62
C THR A 262 -37.35 -24.37 8.07
N ASP A 263 -37.23 -24.43 6.76
CA ASP A 263 -36.52 -25.50 6.06
C ASP A 263 -35.02 -25.21 6.03
N TYR A 264 -34.62 -23.95 5.85
CA TYR A 264 -33.20 -23.61 5.93
C TYR A 264 -32.64 -23.72 7.33
N VAL A 265 -33.38 -23.36 8.39
CA VAL A 265 -32.90 -23.54 9.77
C VAL A 265 -32.84 -25.02 10.13
N ALA A 266 -33.75 -25.84 9.59
CA ALA A 266 -33.68 -27.29 9.77
C ALA A 266 -32.46 -27.90 9.06
N ALA A 267 -32.13 -27.42 7.85
CA ALA A 267 -31.00 -27.90 7.05
C ALA A 267 -29.64 -27.38 7.57
N TYR A 268 -29.59 -26.12 8.00
CA TYR A 268 -28.41 -25.43 8.51
C TYR A 268 -28.75 -24.72 9.84
N PRO A 269 -28.75 -25.45 10.97
CA PRO A 269 -29.18 -24.89 12.26
C PRO A 269 -28.37 -23.67 12.72
N TRP A 270 -27.12 -23.55 12.27
CA TRP A 270 -26.26 -22.40 12.54
C TRP A 270 -26.79 -21.09 11.95
N LEU A 271 -27.66 -21.11 10.93
CA LEU A 271 -28.34 -19.91 10.41
C LEU A 271 -29.32 -19.30 11.43
N GLY A 272 -29.64 -20.01 12.52
CA GLY A 272 -30.37 -19.45 13.66
C GLY A 272 -29.48 -18.71 14.67
N PHE A 273 -28.16 -18.65 14.45
CA PHE A 273 -27.23 -18.01 15.38
C PHE A 273 -27.24 -16.49 15.23
N GLU A 274 -27.49 -15.77 16.33
CA GLU A 274 -27.52 -14.30 16.40
C GLU A 274 -26.27 -13.70 17.08
N GLY A 275 -25.24 -14.52 17.26
CA GLY A 275 -23.97 -14.10 17.87
C GLY A 275 -22.92 -13.71 16.83
N ARG A 276 -21.69 -13.56 17.30
CA ARG A 276 -20.52 -13.27 16.46
C ARG A 276 -19.77 -14.53 16.05
N TRP A 277 -19.35 -14.54 14.80
CA TRP A 277 -18.46 -15.54 14.21
C TRP A 277 -17.03 -15.09 14.46
N GLY A 278 -16.45 -15.46 15.59
CA GLY A 278 -15.14 -14.97 16.03
C GLY A 278 -15.23 -14.11 17.29
N GLU A 279 -14.09 -13.99 17.98
CA GLU A 279 -14.07 -13.43 19.32
C GLU A 279 -14.56 -11.98 19.41
N ARG A 280 -15.01 -11.64 20.61
CA ARG A 280 -15.43 -10.27 20.93
C ARG A 280 -14.25 -9.46 21.44
N GLN A 281 -13.87 -8.47 20.65
CA GLN A 281 -12.83 -7.48 20.89
C GLN A 281 -13.42 -6.07 21.06
N ARG A 282 -12.65 -5.03 20.73
CA ARG A 282 -13.10 -3.64 20.76
C ARG A 282 -13.26 -3.12 19.34
N SER A 283 -14.39 -2.46 19.08
CA SER A 283 -14.61 -1.70 17.84
C SER A 283 -14.54 -2.59 16.60
N PHE A 284 -13.73 -2.23 15.61
CA PHE A 284 -13.60 -2.89 14.32
C PHE A 284 -12.79 -4.21 14.33
N PHE A 285 -12.27 -4.64 15.49
CA PHE A 285 -11.62 -5.94 15.65
C PHE A 285 -12.58 -7.06 16.13
N ASP A 286 -13.87 -6.74 16.29
CA ASP A 286 -14.91 -7.73 16.64
C ASP A 286 -15.17 -8.69 15.48
N GLY A 287 -15.32 -9.99 15.78
CA GLY A 287 -15.84 -10.95 14.80
C GLY A 287 -17.22 -10.54 14.24
N PRO A 288 -17.50 -10.77 12.95
CA PRO A 288 -18.73 -10.32 12.33
C PRO A 288 -19.95 -11.14 12.80
N THR A 289 -21.14 -10.59 12.60
CA THR A 289 -22.37 -11.39 12.65
C THR A 289 -22.56 -12.20 11.37
N GLY A 290 -23.35 -13.27 11.44
CA GLY A 290 -23.64 -14.15 10.30
C GLY A 290 -24.53 -13.49 9.22
N PRO A 291 -24.71 -14.18 8.07
CA PRO A 291 -25.53 -13.73 6.94
C PRO A 291 -26.97 -13.39 7.34
N ASN A 292 -27.58 -14.23 8.19
CA ASN A 292 -28.94 -14.08 8.72
C ASN A 292 -29.20 -12.75 9.46
N MET A 293 -28.16 -12.02 9.84
CA MET A 293 -28.24 -10.73 10.52
C MET A 293 -27.98 -9.52 9.60
N LYS A 294 -27.78 -9.74 8.30
CA LYS A 294 -27.53 -8.67 7.33
C LYS A 294 -28.83 -8.19 6.71
N GLU A 295 -28.91 -6.91 6.37
CA GLU A 295 -30.08 -6.34 5.68
C GLU A 295 -30.28 -6.99 4.30
N SER A 296 -29.17 -7.30 3.61
CA SER A 296 -29.18 -8.02 2.34
C SER A 296 -29.85 -9.40 2.43
N TRP A 297 -29.79 -10.09 3.57
CA TRP A 297 -30.45 -11.39 3.75
C TRP A 297 -31.98 -11.29 3.74
N VAL A 298 -32.55 -10.16 4.14
CA VAL A 298 -34.01 -9.99 4.30
C VAL A 298 -34.61 -9.15 3.17
N THR A 299 -33.94 -8.06 2.81
CA THR A 299 -34.37 -7.13 1.75
C THR A 299 -33.20 -6.87 0.79
N PRO A 300 -32.77 -7.91 0.04
CA PRO A 300 -31.55 -7.90 -0.77
C PRO A 300 -31.49 -6.78 -1.80
N ILE A 301 -32.62 -6.42 -2.40
CA ILE A 301 -32.65 -5.47 -3.52
C ILE A 301 -32.74 -4.04 -2.99
N GLN A 302 -33.48 -3.82 -1.91
CA GLN A 302 -33.48 -2.53 -1.21
C GLN A 302 -32.09 -2.16 -0.67
N ASP A 303 -31.37 -3.11 -0.06
CA ASP A 303 -29.99 -2.89 0.37
C ASP A 303 -29.10 -2.53 -0.83
N ALA A 304 -29.19 -3.31 -1.90
CA ALA A 304 -28.42 -3.07 -3.12
C ALA A 304 -28.65 -1.68 -3.74
N GLU A 305 -29.89 -1.17 -3.74
CA GLU A 305 -30.19 0.19 -4.22
C GLU A 305 -29.51 1.30 -3.41
N VAL A 306 -29.21 1.04 -2.13
CA VAL A 306 -28.63 2.02 -1.20
C VAL A 306 -27.11 1.88 -1.10
N THR A 307 -26.60 0.66 -1.08
CA THR A 307 -25.21 0.37 -0.70
C THR A 307 -24.28 0.17 -1.90
N TRP A 308 -24.82 -0.19 -3.07
CA TRP A 308 -24.00 -0.50 -4.24
C TRP A 308 -23.52 0.75 -4.96
N ARG A 309 -22.22 0.79 -5.23
CA ARG A 309 -21.57 1.80 -6.06
C ARG A 309 -21.28 1.26 -7.44
N ASP A 310 -21.17 2.14 -8.41
CA ASP A 310 -20.86 1.74 -9.79
C ASP A 310 -19.38 1.44 -10.02
N ASP A 311 -18.47 1.94 -9.20
CA ASP A 311 -17.03 1.75 -9.39
C ASP A 311 -16.29 1.76 -8.05
N SER A 312 -15.20 0.99 -7.99
CA SER A 312 -14.21 1.09 -6.91
C SER A 312 -13.01 1.94 -7.31
N THR A 313 -12.46 2.68 -6.35
CA THR A 313 -11.24 3.46 -6.56
C THR A 313 -10.03 2.54 -6.65
N THR A 314 -9.29 2.60 -7.77
CA THR A 314 -8.03 1.85 -7.92
C THR A 314 -6.82 2.75 -7.66
N VAL A 315 -5.80 2.21 -7.02
CA VAL A 315 -4.49 2.86 -6.91
C VAL A 315 -3.85 2.90 -8.32
N PRO A 316 -3.53 4.08 -8.87
CA PRO A 316 -2.89 4.18 -10.17
C PRO A 316 -1.54 3.45 -10.18
N ALA A 317 -1.25 2.73 -11.27
CA ALA A 317 0.07 2.13 -11.46
C ALA A 317 1.13 3.21 -11.65
N GLY A 318 2.18 3.16 -10.81
CA GLY A 318 3.30 4.08 -10.87
C GLY A 318 3.06 5.45 -10.21
N SER A 319 4.14 6.21 -10.06
CA SER A 319 4.14 7.57 -9.53
C SER A 319 4.54 8.56 -10.62
N ILE A 320 3.88 9.72 -10.73
CA ILE A 320 4.22 10.74 -11.73
C ILE A 320 5.52 11.48 -11.37
N LEU A 321 5.75 11.78 -10.10
CA LEU A 321 6.91 12.56 -9.67
C LEU A 321 7.05 12.42 -8.15
N GLY A 322 8.14 11.81 -7.68
CA GLY A 322 8.31 11.51 -6.26
C GLY A 322 7.39 10.41 -5.75
N PRO A 323 7.30 10.20 -4.42
CA PRO A 323 6.48 9.14 -3.85
C PRO A 323 4.99 9.36 -4.10
N SER A 324 4.28 8.31 -4.52
CA SER A 324 2.82 8.32 -4.68
C SER A 324 2.14 8.49 -3.32
N SER A 325 1.21 9.45 -3.22
CA SER A 325 0.44 9.65 -1.99
C SER A 325 -0.42 8.45 -1.66
N THR A 326 -1.05 7.84 -2.66
CA THR A 326 -1.85 6.62 -2.46
C THR A 326 -1.01 5.45 -1.94
N THR A 327 0.20 5.24 -2.45
CA THR A 327 1.09 4.18 -1.95
C THR A 327 1.57 4.46 -0.53
N VAL A 328 1.95 5.71 -0.23
CA VAL A 328 2.35 6.09 1.13
C VAL A 328 1.16 5.98 2.09
N PHE A 329 -0.06 6.30 1.64
CA PHE A 329 -1.28 6.10 2.40
C PHE A 329 -1.50 4.62 2.75
N CYS A 330 -1.46 3.72 1.75
CA CYS A 330 -1.62 2.28 1.98
C CYS A 330 -0.63 1.78 3.05
N ALA A 331 0.64 2.13 2.90
CA ALA A 331 1.70 1.71 3.83
C ALA A 331 1.52 2.33 5.22
N ALA A 332 1.12 3.60 5.30
CA ALA A 332 0.89 4.28 6.57
C ALA A 332 -0.31 3.69 7.33
N VAL A 333 -1.41 3.38 6.64
CA VAL A 333 -2.58 2.74 7.24
C VAL A 333 -2.25 1.33 7.71
N ALA A 334 -1.57 0.52 6.89
CA ALA A 334 -1.15 -0.84 7.29
C ALA A 334 -0.24 -0.80 8.52
N THR A 335 0.78 0.06 8.52
CA THR A 335 1.70 0.23 9.65
C THR A 335 0.99 0.75 10.90
N GLY A 336 0.11 1.75 10.74
CA GLY A 336 -0.63 2.35 11.83
C GLY A 336 -1.64 1.39 12.46
N SER A 337 -2.30 0.57 11.65
CA SER A 337 -3.25 -0.45 12.10
C SER A 337 -2.54 -1.56 12.87
N ASN A 338 -1.38 -2.02 12.40
CA ASN A 338 -0.53 -2.97 13.14
C ASN A 338 -0.07 -2.40 14.49
N LEU A 339 0.38 -1.14 14.51
CA LEU A 339 0.76 -0.47 15.77
C LEU A 339 -0.42 -0.36 16.74
N LEU A 340 -1.60 0.03 16.24
CA LEU A 340 -2.81 0.12 17.05
C LEU A 340 -3.22 -1.25 17.62
N ARG A 341 -3.21 -2.29 16.77
CA ARG A 341 -3.51 -3.67 17.14
C ARG A 341 -2.57 -4.16 18.25
N GLU A 342 -1.26 -4.06 18.05
CA GLU A 342 -0.24 -4.54 19.00
C GLU A 342 -0.27 -3.80 20.36
N THR A 343 -0.88 -2.61 20.39
CA THR A 343 -0.97 -1.76 21.58
C THR A 343 -2.40 -1.64 22.13
N LEU A 344 -3.36 -2.41 21.61
CA LEU A 344 -4.77 -2.29 21.98
C LEU A 344 -5.03 -2.65 23.45
N ASP A 345 -4.28 -3.61 23.98
CA ASP A 345 -4.24 -3.99 25.40
C ASP A 345 -3.42 -3.01 26.26
N ARG A 346 -2.59 -2.17 25.62
CA ARG A 346 -1.66 -1.21 26.25
C ARG A 346 -1.81 0.19 25.66
N LEU A 347 -3.04 0.73 25.68
CA LEU A 347 -3.34 2.08 25.18
C LEU A 347 -2.40 3.17 25.71
N TRP A 348 -1.92 3.04 26.96
CA TRP A 348 -0.95 3.97 27.54
C TRP A 348 0.39 3.99 26.77
N LEU A 349 0.83 2.85 26.22
CA LEU A 349 2.04 2.74 25.41
C LEU A 349 1.84 3.45 24.07
N LEU A 350 0.68 3.26 23.43
CA LEU A 350 0.33 4.00 22.21
C LEU A 350 0.36 5.51 22.45
N ILE A 351 -0.31 5.98 23.52
CA ILE A 351 -0.32 7.40 23.90
C ILE A 351 1.11 7.89 24.15
N LEU A 352 1.93 7.11 24.87
CA LEU A 352 3.33 7.46 25.14
C LEU A 352 4.15 7.56 23.85
N LEU A 353 3.99 6.63 22.91
CA LEU A 353 4.67 6.66 21.61
C LEU A 353 4.24 7.88 20.78
N LEU A 354 2.95 8.20 20.74
CA LEU A 354 2.43 9.38 20.05
C LEU A 354 2.94 10.67 20.69
N VAL A 355 2.89 10.78 22.02
CA VAL A 355 3.43 11.94 22.77
C VAL A 355 4.93 12.07 22.57
N ALA A 356 5.69 10.96 22.59
CA ALA A 356 7.12 10.96 22.32
C ALA A 356 7.42 11.42 20.88
N GLY A 357 6.64 10.98 19.89
CA GLY A 357 6.75 11.42 18.50
C GLY A 357 6.50 12.93 18.36
N VAL A 358 5.39 13.43 18.92
CA VAL A 358 5.06 14.87 18.93
C VAL A 358 6.13 15.67 19.67
N ALA A 359 6.59 15.20 20.83
CA ALA A 359 7.64 15.83 21.60
C ALA A 359 8.97 15.86 20.84
N LEU A 360 9.31 14.82 20.07
CA LEU A 360 10.51 14.78 19.24
C LEU A 360 10.43 15.79 18.08
N VAL A 361 9.28 15.87 17.40
CA VAL A 361 9.05 16.87 16.34
C VAL A 361 9.13 18.29 16.91
N TRP A 362 8.46 18.53 18.04
CA TRP A 362 8.51 19.81 18.75
C TRP A 362 9.91 20.15 19.26
N PHE A 363 10.64 19.17 19.80
CA PHE A 363 12.03 19.33 20.21
C PHE A 363 12.93 19.68 19.02
N ALA A 364 12.79 18.99 17.88
CA ALA A 364 13.54 19.30 16.68
C ALA A 364 13.23 20.74 16.22
N ALA A 365 11.95 21.11 16.11
CA ALA A 365 11.50 22.42 15.69
C ALA A 365 11.89 23.57 16.64
N SER A 366 11.97 23.30 17.95
CA SER A 366 12.40 24.29 18.96
C SER A 366 13.92 24.42 19.09
N ARG A 367 14.68 23.37 18.74
CA ARG A 367 16.16 23.38 18.74
C ARG A 367 16.79 23.99 17.50
N THR A 368 16.06 24.85 16.79
CA THR A 368 16.57 25.64 15.67
C THR A 368 16.11 27.08 15.74
N ARG A 369 16.77 27.94 14.98
CA ARG A 369 16.33 29.32 14.74
C ARG A 369 15.56 29.38 13.43
N TRP A 370 14.47 30.14 13.43
CA TRP A 370 13.62 30.39 12.25
C TRP A 370 13.68 31.87 11.82
N SER A 371 14.01 32.79 12.74
CA SER A 371 14.21 34.22 12.49
C SER A 371 15.60 34.52 11.89
N ASP A 372 15.79 35.77 11.43
CA ASP A 372 17.05 36.27 10.85
C ASP A 372 17.60 35.41 9.69
N ALA A 373 16.68 34.93 8.88
CA ALA A 373 16.92 33.98 7.80
C ALA A 373 17.12 34.68 6.44
N ASP A 374 17.92 35.75 6.41
CA ASP A 374 18.23 36.45 5.16
C ASP A 374 18.94 35.50 4.18
N PRO A 375 18.46 35.41 2.92
CA PRO A 375 19.07 34.54 1.92
C PRO A 375 20.55 34.82 1.66
N LEU A 376 20.94 36.09 1.66
CA LEU A 376 22.30 36.52 1.35
C LEU A 376 22.88 37.33 2.53
N PRO A 377 24.19 37.22 2.81
CA PRO A 377 25.17 36.37 2.13
C PRO A 377 24.99 34.88 2.45
N ALA A 378 25.15 34.00 1.46
CA ALA A 378 25.07 32.55 1.60
C ALA A 378 26.16 31.98 2.52
N ARG A 379 27.35 32.58 2.55
CA ARG A 379 28.49 32.15 3.39
C ARG A 379 28.41 32.68 4.82
N LYS A 380 27.40 32.23 5.56
CA LYS A 380 27.15 32.58 6.97
C LYS A 380 26.78 31.34 7.78
N LYS A 381 27.12 31.34 9.08
CA LYS A 381 26.65 30.30 10.01
C LYS A 381 25.11 30.36 10.14
N ARG A 382 24.44 29.23 9.89
CA ARG A 382 22.96 29.12 9.93
C ARG A 382 22.54 27.89 10.71
N ALA A 383 21.45 28.04 11.48
CA ALA A 383 20.71 26.88 11.96
C ALA A 383 19.95 26.22 10.80
N TRP A 384 19.50 24.98 10.96
CA TRP A 384 18.84 24.26 9.87
C TRP A 384 17.48 24.88 9.49
N GLY A 385 16.73 25.40 10.47
CA GLY A 385 15.50 26.15 10.24
C GLY A 385 15.74 27.45 9.46
N GLN A 386 16.84 28.16 9.75
CA GLN A 386 17.28 29.31 8.96
C GLN A 386 17.62 28.90 7.52
N ALA A 387 18.26 27.74 7.30
CA ALA A 387 18.53 27.25 5.94
C ALA A 387 17.23 26.98 5.16
N VAL A 388 16.22 26.37 5.80
CA VAL A 388 14.89 26.15 5.19
C VAL A 388 14.20 27.48 4.88
N VAL A 389 14.12 28.41 5.84
CA VAL A 389 13.46 29.71 5.63
C VAL A 389 14.21 30.57 4.60
N SER A 390 15.54 30.59 4.63
CA SER A 390 16.36 31.27 3.62
C SER A 390 16.17 30.67 2.23
N SER A 391 16.01 29.34 2.12
CA SER A 391 15.70 28.69 0.85
C SER A 391 14.34 29.12 0.31
N ALA A 392 13.30 29.12 1.14
CA ALA A 392 11.95 29.55 0.77
C ALA A 392 11.91 31.04 0.38
N ARG A 393 12.54 31.92 1.17
CA ARG A 393 12.62 33.36 0.87
C ARG A 393 13.37 33.64 -0.44
N LEU A 394 14.46 32.93 -0.70
CA LEU A 394 15.21 33.09 -1.96
C LEU A 394 14.36 32.63 -3.16
N PHE A 395 13.67 31.51 -2.99
CA PHE A 395 12.81 30.93 -4.02
C PHE A 395 11.63 31.84 -4.36
N LEU A 396 10.92 32.33 -3.34
CA LEU A 396 9.78 33.24 -3.48
C LEU A 396 10.18 34.64 -3.98
N GLY A 397 11.37 35.12 -3.61
CA GLY A 397 11.87 36.43 -4.07
C GLY A 397 12.32 36.45 -5.53
N ARG A 398 12.48 35.28 -6.17
CA ARG A 398 12.99 35.16 -7.56
C ARG A 398 12.26 34.08 -8.35
N PRO A 399 10.93 34.21 -8.53
CA PRO A 399 10.11 33.15 -9.09
C PRO A 399 10.55 32.73 -10.50
N GLY A 400 11.01 33.65 -11.36
CA GLY A 400 11.43 33.31 -12.72
C GLY A 400 12.60 32.33 -12.81
N THR A 401 13.68 32.55 -12.04
CA THR A 401 14.87 31.67 -12.06
C THR A 401 14.53 30.28 -11.51
N PHE A 402 13.77 30.23 -10.41
CA PHE A 402 13.43 28.98 -9.74
C PHE A 402 12.31 28.20 -10.44
N ALA A 403 11.35 28.88 -11.07
CA ALA A 403 10.37 28.25 -11.95
C ALA A 403 11.05 27.52 -13.11
N GLY A 404 12.14 28.09 -13.66
CA GLY A 404 12.96 27.40 -14.64
C GLY A 404 13.56 26.08 -14.13
N PHE A 405 14.04 26.03 -12.87
CA PHE A 405 14.55 24.80 -12.27
C PHE A 405 13.45 23.77 -12.00
N VAL A 406 12.29 24.22 -11.49
CA VAL A 406 11.12 23.36 -11.31
C VAL A 406 10.70 22.79 -12.65
N LEU A 407 10.60 23.60 -13.70
CA LEU A 407 10.22 23.14 -15.04
C LEU A 407 11.18 22.08 -15.59
N VAL A 408 12.49 22.31 -15.48
CA VAL A 408 13.49 21.31 -15.89
C VAL A 408 13.34 20.02 -15.09
N PHE A 409 13.16 20.12 -13.77
CA PHE A 409 12.95 18.95 -12.92
C PHE A 409 11.66 18.19 -13.25
N VAL A 410 10.58 18.91 -13.56
CA VAL A 410 9.30 18.34 -14.00
C VAL A 410 9.45 17.64 -15.34
N VAL A 411 10.12 18.26 -16.33
CA VAL A 411 10.33 17.66 -17.65
C VAL A 411 11.17 16.39 -17.55
N LEU A 412 12.29 16.42 -16.82
CA LEU A 412 13.09 15.21 -16.57
C LEU A 412 12.28 14.16 -15.81
N SER A 413 11.47 14.64 -14.86
CA SER A 413 10.44 13.92 -14.11
C SER A 413 9.56 13.04 -15.00
N LEU A 414 8.83 13.74 -15.86
CA LEU A 414 7.88 13.19 -16.81
C LEU A 414 8.53 12.23 -17.79
N VAL A 415 9.76 12.48 -18.25
CA VAL A 415 10.48 11.53 -19.10
C VAL A 415 10.68 10.19 -18.37
N THR A 416 11.11 10.22 -17.10
CA THR A 416 11.28 8.98 -16.32
C THR A 416 9.98 8.22 -16.12
N VAL A 417 8.86 8.94 -15.99
CA VAL A 417 7.54 8.33 -15.79
C VAL A 417 6.93 7.82 -17.06
N THR A 418 7.04 8.53 -18.18
CA THR A 418 6.58 8.03 -19.48
C THR A 418 7.33 6.74 -19.83
N LEU A 419 8.64 6.69 -19.56
CA LEU A 419 9.42 5.46 -19.70
C LEU A 419 8.89 4.34 -18.80
N ALA A 420 8.51 4.66 -17.55
CA ALA A 420 7.94 3.69 -16.63
C ALA A 420 6.52 3.22 -17.00
N GLY A 421 5.66 4.12 -17.48
CA GLY A 421 4.30 3.81 -17.92
C GLY A 421 4.28 2.89 -19.15
N LEU A 422 5.20 3.11 -20.09
CA LEU A 422 5.42 2.19 -21.22
C LEU A 422 5.84 0.77 -20.77
N GLN A 423 6.36 0.61 -19.54
CA GLN A 423 6.61 -0.71 -18.96
C GLN A 423 5.32 -1.38 -18.47
N ALA A 424 4.44 -0.63 -17.81
CA ALA A 424 3.23 -1.16 -17.16
C ALA A 424 2.16 -1.62 -18.16
N ASP A 425 2.09 -1.00 -19.34
CA ASP A 425 1.13 -1.39 -20.39
C ASP A 425 1.46 -2.72 -21.08
N ARG A 426 2.67 -3.27 -20.89
CA ARG A 426 3.04 -4.61 -21.39
C ARG A 426 2.63 -5.68 -20.36
N ARG A 427 1.35 -6.05 -20.40
CA ARG A 427 0.64 -6.92 -19.43
C ARG A 427 1.13 -8.38 -19.30
N ASP A 428 2.19 -8.79 -20.00
CA ASP A 428 2.70 -10.18 -19.99
C ASP A 428 4.05 -10.36 -19.24
N ALA A 429 4.51 -9.36 -18.48
CA ALA A 429 5.79 -9.44 -17.79
C ALA A 429 5.63 -9.71 -16.27
N PRO A 430 6.28 -10.75 -15.71
CA PRO A 430 6.24 -11.02 -14.28
C PRO A 430 6.84 -9.86 -13.48
N ALA A 431 6.16 -9.44 -12.42
CA ALA A 431 6.51 -8.33 -11.53
C ALA A 431 7.71 -8.61 -10.60
N ASP A 432 8.40 -9.73 -10.79
CA ASP A 432 9.50 -10.16 -9.94
C ASP A 432 10.85 -9.67 -10.49
N LEU A 433 11.38 -8.61 -9.88
CA LEU A 433 12.74 -8.11 -10.13
C LEU A 433 13.83 -9.12 -9.68
N GLY A 434 13.46 -10.21 -8.98
CA GLY A 434 14.35 -11.27 -8.51
C GLY A 434 14.66 -12.38 -9.52
N ALA A 435 13.92 -12.47 -10.65
CA ALA A 435 14.13 -13.48 -11.69
C ALA A 435 14.28 -12.88 -13.11
N PRO A 436 15.30 -12.04 -13.37
CA PRO A 436 15.45 -11.31 -14.64
C PRO A 436 15.80 -12.17 -15.87
N THR A 437 15.93 -13.49 -15.73
CA THR A 437 16.56 -14.37 -16.75
C THR A 437 15.64 -15.40 -17.40
N GLN A 438 14.38 -15.52 -16.99
CA GLN A 438 13.51 -16.59 -17.52
C GLN A 438 12.81 -16.23 -18.84
N ASN A 439 12.66 -14.94 -19.19
CA ASN A 439 12.12 -14.52 -20.48
C ASN A 439 12.71 -13.18 -20.98
N PRO A 440 12.67 -12.91 -22.30
CA PRO A 440 13.16 -11.65 -22.88
C PRO A 440 12.45 -10.39 -22.33
N ALA A 441 11.19 -10.52 -21.92
CA ALA A 441 10.40 -9.42 -21.38
C ALA A 441 10.93 -8.91 -20.03
N GLY A 442 11.29 -9.81 -19.10
CA GLY A 442 11.85 -9.49 -17.80
C GLY A 442 13.23 -8.83 -17.87
N PHE A 443 14.06 -9.22 -18.85
CA PHE A 443 15.33 -8.55 -19.12
C PHE A 443 15.12 -7.08 -19.53
N TRP A 444 14.26 -6.81 -20.52
CA TRP A 444 13.98 -5.44 -20.96
C TRP A 444 13.33 -4.59 -19.86
N LEU A 445 12.49 -5.19 -19.03
CA LEU A 445 11.91 -4.53 -17.86
C LEU A 445 13.00 -4.04 -16.89
N SER A 446 13.96 -4.91 -16.58
CA SER A 446 15.09 -4.59 -15.71
C SER A 446 15.99 -3.50 -16.31
N VAL A 447 16.24 -3.53 -17.62
CA VAL A 447 17.00 -2.50 -18.33
C VAL A 447 16.31 -1.14 -18.25
N VAL A 448 15.00 -1.08 -18.52
CA VAL A 448 14.26 0.19 -18.45
C VAL A 448 14.21 0.71 -17.01
N ALA A 449 14.01 -0.15 -16.00
CA ALA A 449 14.06 0.24 -14.59
C ALA A 449 15.44 0.82 -14.19
N LEU A 450 16.53 0.21 -14.67
CA LEU A 450 17.89 0.70 -14.49
C LEU A 450 18.09 2.07 -15.16
N VAL A 451 17.63 2.24 -16.41
CA VAL A 451 17.70 3.52 -17.13
C VAL A 451 16.92 4.60 -16.40
N THR A 452 15.69 4.32 -15.98
CA THR A 452 14.85 5.22 -15.17
C THR A 452 15.59 5.64 -13.90
N THR A 453 16.17 4.69 -13.17
CA THR A 453 16.94 4.97 -11.95
C THR A 453 18.14 5.89 -12.24
N ILE A 454 18.91 5.60 -13.29
CA ILE A 454 20.07 6.43 -13.69
C ILE A 454 19.62 7.85 -14.04
N LEU A 455 18.54 8.01 -14.81
CA LEU A 455 17.99 9.32 -15.19
C LEU A 455 17.53 10.12 -13.96
N THR A 456 16.85 9.47 -13.02
CA THR A 456 16.45 10.09 -11.75
C THR A 456 17.66 10.57 -10.94
N LEU A 457 18.72 9.75 -10.84
CA LEU A 457 19.96 10.13 -10.18
C LEU A 457 20.64 11.33 -10.85
N VAL A 458 20.70 11.33 -12.19
CA VAL A 458 21.25 12.45 -12.97
C VAL A 458 20.44 13.72 -12.75
N ALA A 459 19.11 13.64 -12.70
CA ALA A 459 18.24 14.78 -12.43
C ALA A 459 18.52 15.39 -11.04
N TYR A 460 18.61 14.56 -10.00
CA TYR A 460 18.93 15.03 -8.65
C TYR A 460 20.33 15.65 -8.53
N VAL A 461 21.35 15.02 -9.13
CA VAL A 461 22.72 15.53 -9.11
C VAL A 461 22.80 16.87 -9.85
N SER A 462 22.16 16.97 -11.01
CA SER A 462 22.15 18.18 -11.84
C SER A 462 21.40 19.31 -11.15
N MET A 463 20.25 19.03 -10.53
CA MET A 463 19.47 19.99 -9.74
C MET A 463 20.29 20.53 -8.56
N MET A 464 20.92 19.65 -7.78
CA MET A 464 21.75 20.05 -6.64
C MET A 464 22.94 20.90 -7.08
N ALA A 465 23.59 20.53 -8.19
CA ALA A 465 24.71 21.26 -8.74
C ALA A 465 24.30 22.66 -9.24
N ALA A 466 23.19 22.73 -9.99
CA ALA A 466 22.69 23.99 -10.54
C ALA A 466 22.24 24.96 -9.44
N LEU A 467 21.50 24.49 -8.44
CA LEU A 467 21.06 25.31 -7.32
C LEU A 467 22.22 25.80 -6.45
N THR A 468 23.24 24.96 -6.23
CA THR A 468 24.47 25.39 -5.55
C THR A 468 25.19 26.47 -6.36
N ARG A 469 25.29 26.31 -7.68
CA ARG A 469 25.92 27.29 -8.57
C ARG A 469 25.19 28.63 -8.53
N THR A 470 23.87 28.61 -8.63
CA THR A 470 23.04 29.81 -8.51
C THR A 470 23.30 30.47 -7.16
N LEU A 471 23.22 29.74 -6.05
CA LEU A 471 23.45 30.31 -4.72
C LEU A 471 24.86 30.94 -4.57
N ASP A 472 25.91 30.26 -5.05
CA ASP A 472 27.29 30.78 -5.02
C ASP A 472 27.47 32.07 -5.84
N GLN A 473 26.78 32.19 -6.97
CA GLN A 473 26.87 33.38 -7.82
C GLN A 473 26.09 34.56 -7.25
N LEU A 474 24.90 34.29 -6.71
CA LEU A 474 24.09 35.32 -6.06
C LEU A 474 24.80 35.87 -4.81
N ASP A 475 25.52 35.02 -4.08
CA ASP A 475 26.38 35.42 -2.95
C ASP A 475 27.51 36.37 -3.38
N ARG A 476 27.99 36.26 -4.62
CA ARG A 476 29.01 37.16 -5.21
C ARG A 476 28.43 38.40 -5.87
N GLY A 477 27.13 38.65 -5.74
CA GLY A 477 26.44 39.78 -6.36
C GLY A 477 26.24 39.65 -7.88
N GLN A 478 26.42 38.46 -8.44
CA GLN A 478 26.26 38.22 -9.88
C GLN A 478 24.81 37.79 -10.19
N SER A 479 24.27 38.25 -11.32
CA SER A 479 22.99 37.76 -11.84
C SER A 479 23.21 36.42 -12.55
N VAL A 480 22.28 35.48 -12.37
CA VAL A 480 22.35 34.14 -12.99
C VAL A 480 20.99 33.74 -13.51
N THR A 481 20.96 33.33 -14.77
CA THR A 481 19.78 32.70 -15.36
C THR A 481 19.83 31.18 -15.17
N THR A 482 18.68 30.51 -15.28
CA THR A 482 18.57 29.05 -15.24
C THR A 482 19.45 28.38 -16.31
N GLY A 483 19.51 28.96 -17.51
CA GLY A 483 20.32 28.46 -18.62
C GLY A 483 21.82 28.55 -18.36
N ASP A 484 22.29 29.63 -17.71
CA ASP A 484 23.71 29.78 -17.34
C ASP A 484 24.14 28.73 -16.31
N ALA A 485 23.29 28.50 -15.30
CA ALA A 485 23.53 27.48 -14.30
C ALA A 485 23.60 26.08 -14.95
N LEU A 486 22.68 25.76 -15.86
CA LEU A 486 22.65 24.45 -16.52
C LEU A 486 23.83 24.23 -17.46
N ARG A 487 24.22 25.24 -18.26
CA ARG A 487 25.43 25.17 -19.11
C ARG A 487 26.68 24.92 -18.27
N HIS A 488 26.76 25.52 -17.09
CA HIS A 488 27.87 25.29 -16.18
C HIS A 488 27.86 23.85 -15.61
N VAL A 489 26.70 23.32 -15.21
CA VAL A 489 26.57 21.92 -14.80
C VAL A 489 27.03 20.97 -15.91
N ILE A 490 26.63 21.23 -17.16
CA ILE A 490 27.08 20.44 -18.31
C ILE A 490 28.61 20.51 -18.45
N SER A 491 29.25 21.67 -18.26
CA SER A 491 30.72 21.77 -18.30
C SER A 491 31.42 20.94 -17.21
N LEU A 492 30.73 20.65 -16.10
CA LEU A 492 31.21 19.86 -14.96
C LEU A 492 30.71 18.41 -14.98
N TRP A 493 30.20 17.89 -16.11
CA TRP A 493 29.60 16.55 -16.16
C TRP A 493 30.57 15.43 -15.71
N ARG A 494 31.86 15.52 -16.07
CA ARG A 494 32.88 14.52 -15.70
C ARG A 494 33.09 14.41 -14.19
N PRO A 495 33.43 15.49 -13.45
CA PRO A 495 33.59 15.39 -12.00
C PRO A 495 32.28 15.03 -11.30
N LEU A 496 31.13 15.53 -11.76
CA LEU A 496 29.81 15.19 -11.19
C LEU A 496 29.46 13.71 -11.38
N ALA A 497 29.65 13.16 -12.58
CA ALA A 497 29.43 11.75 -12.87
C ALA A 497 30.33 10.85 -12.03
N ARG A 498 31.60 11.24 -11.82
CA ARG A 498 32.52 10.50 -10.95
C ARG A 498 32.08 10.51 -9.49
N VAL A 499 31.61 11.65 -8.97
CA VAL A 499 31.03 11.71 -7.61
C VAL A 499 29.81 10.82 -7.50
N ALA A 500 28.86 10.94 -8.43
CA ALA A 500 27.63 10.16 -8.42
C ALA A 500 27.93 8.65 -8.47
N LEU A 501 28.74 8.21 -9.44
CA LEU A 501 29.11 6.81 -9.59
C LEU A 501 29.79 6.27 -8.33
N GLN A 502 30.83 6.94 -7.83
CA GLN A 502 31.54 6.49 -6.64
C GLN A 502 30.66 6.52 -5.38
N TYR A 503 29.77 7.50 -5.25
CA TYR A 503 28.85 7.61 -4.14
C TYR A 503 27.84 6.45 -4.13
N TYR A 504 27.13 6.25 -5.24
CA TYR A 504 26.06 5.26 -5.33
C TYR A 504 26.55 3.81 -5.43
N VAL A 505 27.67 3.55 -6.10
CA VAL A 505 28.25 2.18 -6.14
C VAL A 505 28.68 1.73 -4.75
N VAL A 506 29.36 2.60 -3.98
CA VAL A 506 29.76 2.26 -2.61
C VAL A 506 28.54 2.13 -1.71
N LEU A 507 27.53 2.99 -1.88
CA LEU A 507 26.30 2.88 -1.10
C LEU A 507 25.59 1.56 -1.39
N ALA A 508 25.43 1.19 -2.67
CA ALA A 508 24.83 -0.08 -3.08
C ALA A 508 25.58 -1.29 -2.51
N ALA A 509 26.92 -1.28 -2.55
CA ALA A 509 27.74 -2.34 -1.96
C ALA A 509 27.56 -2.42 -0.43
N LEU A 510 27.45 -1.28 0.25
CA LEU A 510 27.24 -1.24 1.71
C LEU A 510 25.79 -1.53 2.13
N THR A 511 24.81 -1.36 1.26
CA THR A 511 23.41 -1.71 1.56
C THR A 511 23.08 -3.15 1.16
N PHE A 512 23.98 -3.85 0.47
CA PHE A 512 23.78 -5.25 0.09
C PHE A 512 23.64 -6.17 1.31
N PHE A 513 24.37 -5.89 2.40
CA PHE A 513 24.21 -6.61 3.67
C PHE A 513 23.52 -5.73 4.72
N VAL A 514 22.53 -6.29 5.42
CA VAL A 514 21.81 -5.60 6.51
C VAL A 514 22.78 -5.13 7.60
N ALA A 515 23.78 -5.93 7.93
CA ALA A 515 24.81 -5.61 8.93
C ALA A 515 25.65 -4.36 8.58
N THR A 516 25.76 -4.00 7.30
CA THR A 516 26.56 -2.84 6.85
C THR A 516 25.73 -1.56 6.67
N ILE A 517 24.42 -1.60 6.92
CA ILE A 517 23.53 -0.42 6.86
C ILE A 517 24.03 0.75 7.74
N PRO A 518 24.48 0.55 9.00
CA PRO A 518 25.02 1.65 9.81
C PRO A 518 26.25 2.32 9.16
N VAL A 519 27.09 1.54 8.50
CA VAL A 519 28.27 2.04 7.77
C VAL A 519 27.83 2.79 6.51
N ALA A 520 26.80 2.30 5.81
CA ALA A 520 26.18 2.98 4.67
C ALA A 520 25.64 4.36 5.05
N ILE A 521 24.93 4.45 6.18
CA ILE A 521 24.39 5.71 6.71
C ILE A 521 25.52 6.69 7.06
N TYR A 522 26.56 6.20 7.75
CA TYR A 522 27.75 7.02 8.04
C TYR A 522 28.41 7.53 6.76
N TYR A 523 28.60 6.65 5.78
CA TYR A 523 29.17 6.97 4.47
C TYR A 523 28.35 8.05 3.75
N ALA A 524 27.04 7.87 3.65
CA ALA A 524 26.12 8.80 2.98
C ALA A 524 26.21 10.20 3.57
N VAL A 525 26.03 10.34 4.90
CA VAL A 525 26.07 11.64 5.58
C VAL A 525 27.44 12.29 5.46
N SER A 526 28.53 11.53 5.61
CA SER A 526 29.89 12.08 5.50
C SER A 526 30.21 12.68 4.13
N ARG A 527 29.48 12.26 3.08
CA ARG A 527 29.70 12.63 1.68
C ARG A 527 28.56 13.45 1.07
N ALA A 528 27.57 13.84 1.87
CA ALA A 528 26.40 14.58 1.45
C ALA A 528 26.71 15.92 0.74
N PHE A 529 27.85 16.54 1.03
CA PHE A 529 28.24 17.83 0.44
C PHE A 529 29.17 17.72 -0.77
N ALA A 530 29.43 16.51 -1.28
CA ALA A 530 30.36 16.32 -2.40
C ALA A 530 29.95 17.10 -3.66
N ILE A 531 28.66 17.12 -4.01
CA ILE A 531 28.15 17.86 -5.18
C ILE A 531 28.32 19.39 -4.97
N PRO A 532 27.88 19.98 -3.84
CA PRO A 532 28.17 21.38 -3.55
C PRO A 532 29.64 21.77 -3.64
N ILE A 533 30.54 20.89 -3.17
CA ILE A 533 31.99 21.13 -3.19
C ILE A 533 32.53 21.15 -4.62
N VAL A 534 32.14 20.21 -5.49
CA VAL A 534 32.57 20.21 -6.89
C VAL A 534 32.25 21.56 -7.55
N VAL A 535 31.03 22.06 -7.33
CA VAL A 535 30.55 23.29 -7.95
C VAL A 535 31.15 24.54 -7.33
N ALA A 536 31.20 24.64 -6.00
CA ALA A 536 31.63 25.85 -5.32
C ALA A 536 33.16 25.97 -5.15
N GLU A 537 33.89 24.85 -5.12
CA GLU A 537 35.35 24.80 -4.94
C GLU A 537 36.10 24.34 -6.21
N GLY A 538 35.42 23.91 -7.28
CA GLY A 538 36.05 23.49 -8.54
C GLY A 538 36.91 22.22 -8.43
N CYS A 539 36.62 21.36 -7.44
CA CYS A 539 37.41 20.18 -7.14
C CYS A 539 37.12 18.99 -8.08
N SER A 540 38.10 18.10 -8.25
CA SER A 540 37.88 16.80 -8.89
C SER A 540 36.97 15.90 -8.02
N GLY A 541 36.26 14.96 -8.63
CA GLY A 541 35.21 14.21 -7.93
C GLY A 541 35.68 13.43 -6.68
N SER A 542 36.84 12.78 -6.75
CA SER A 542 37.38 12.05 -5.58
C SER A 542 37.89 12.99 -4.48
N GLU A 543 38.41 14.17 -4.83
CA GLU A 543 38.80 15.18 -3.85
C GLU A 543 37.59 15.82 -3.18
N ALA A 544 36.49 16.02 -3.91
CA ALA A 544 35.24 16.52 -3.35
C ALA A 544 34.64 15.56 -2.28
N LEU A 545 34.69 14.25 -2.51
CA LEU A 545 34.26 13.25 -1.52
C LEU A 545 35.13 13.26 -0.27
N LYS A 546 36.46 13.37 -0.41
CA LYS A 546 37.39 13.49 0.73
C LYS A 546 37.18 14.80 1.48
N ARG A 547 36.96 15.90 0.76
CA ARG A 547 36.68 17.23 1.32
C ARG A 547 35.36 17.22 2.10
N SER A 548 34.31 16.61 1.56
CA SER A 548 33.04 16.45 2.29
C SER A 548 33.24 15.69 3.60
N ARG A 549 33.96 14.57 3.57
CA ARG A 549 34.26 13.80 4.79
C ARG A 549 34.96 14.66 5.85
N ARG A 550 35.93 15.48 5.44
CA ARG A 550 36.64 16.41 6.35
C ARG A 550 35.72 17.49 6.93
N LEU A 551 34.76 18.02 6.16
CA LEU A 551 33.80 19.01 6.66
C LEU A 551 32.81 18.42 7.70
N VAL A 552 32.54 17.11 7.62
CA VAL A 552 31.58 16.42 8.50
C VAL A 552 32.27 15.73 9.68
N GLN A 553 33.58 15.47 9.60
CA GLN A 553 34.35 14.79 10.63
C GLN A 553 34.26 15.50 11.98
N GLY A 554 34.01 14.73 13.06
CA GLY A 554 33.80 15.26 14.41
C GLY A 554 32.45 15.97 14.64
N ARG A 555 31.62 16.14 13.60
CA ARG A 555 30.33 16.85 13.66
C ARG A 555 29.22 16.09 12.95
N TRP A 556 29.34 14.76 12.92
CA TRP A 556 28.47 13.90 12.14
C TRP A 556 27.00 14.11 12.50
N TRP A 557 26.63 14.04 13.78
CA TRP A 557 25.24 14.27 14.24
C TRP A 557 24.70 15.67 13.92
N ARG A 558 25.54 16.70 14.04
CA ARG A 558 25.17 18.09 13.69
C ARG A 558 24.92 18.26 12.19
N THR A 559 25.33 17.30 11.36
CA THR A 559 25.11 17.28 9.91
C THR A 559 23.98 16.32 9.55
N ALA A 560 24.01 15.10 10.09
CA ALA A 560 23.03 14.05 9.85
C ALA A 560 21.61 14.52 10.17
N VAL A 561 21.38 15.07 11.37
CA VAL A 561 20.03 15.43 11.83
C VAL A 561 19.41 16.53 10.95
N PRO A 562 20.06 17.69 10.71
CA PRO A 562 19.56 18.67 9.74
C PRO A 562 19.34 18.13 8.34
N LEU A 563 20.25 17.28 7.84
CA LEU A 563 20.16 16.74 6.49
C LEU A 563 18.93 15.83 6.35
N VAL A 564 18.72 14.92 7.31
CA VAL A 564 17.56 14.03 7.35
C VAL A 564 16.26 14.83 7.46
N ILE A 565 16.21 15.86 8.32
CA ILE A 565 15.03 16.71 8.45
C ILE A 565 14.73 17.45 7.14
N VAL A 566 15.72 18.11 6.55
CA VAL A 566 15.54 18.92 5.33
C VAL A 566 15.13 18.05 4.14
N VAL A 567 15.85 16.95 3.91
CA VAL A 567 15.54 16.03 2.80
C VAL A 567 14.20 15.32 3.06
N GLY A 568 13.96 14.88 4.30
CA GLY A 568 12.71 14.24 4.70
C GLY A 568 11.50 15.14 4.51
N LEU A 569 11.58 16.42 4.89
CA LEU A 569 10.52 17.40 4.64
C LEU A 569 10.26 17.60 3.13
N GLY A 570 11.32 17.67 2.32
CA GLY A 570 11.20 17.77 0.87
C GLY A 570 10.49 16.57 0.24
N VAL A 571 10.83 15.35 0.69
CA VAL A 571 10.24 14.11 0.20
C VAL A 571 8.81 13.90 0.70
N ALA A 572 8.52 14.24 1.95
CA ALA A 572 7.23 14.01 2.58
C ALA A 572 6.17 15.06 2.21
N ALA A 573 6.55 16.24 1.72
CA ALA A 573 5.62 17.33 1.44
C ALA A 573 4.48 16.93 0.48
N GLY A 574 4.81 16.28 -0.64
CA GLY A 574 3.82 15.77 -1.60
C GLY A 574 2.91 14.71 -0.98
N PRO A 575 3.45 13.59 -0.47
CA PRO A 575 2.69 12.54 0.19
C PRO A 575 1.73 13.04 1.28
N ILE A 576 2.22 13.86 2.21
CA ILE A 576 1.40 14.41 3.31
C ILE A 576 0.23 15.23 2.75
N ALA A 577 0.49 16.15 1.82
CA ALA A 577 -0.57 16.95 1.23
C ALA A 577 -1.59 16.10 0.47
N GLY A 578 -1.13 15.10 -0.29
CA GLY A 578 -2.03 14.20 -1.00
C GLY A 578 -2.83 13.31 -0.05
N ILE A 579 -2.28 12.85 1.07
CA ILE A 579 -3.04 12.11 2.11
C ILE A 579 -4.11 13.00 2.74
N ILE A 580 -3.79 14.27 3.03
CA ILE A 580 -4.76 15.23 3.54
C ILE A 580 -5.90 15.41 2.52
N LEU A 581 -5.58 15.58 1.23
CA LEU A 581 -6.60 15.68 0.18
C LEU A 581 -7.43 14.39 0.05
N LEU A 582 -6.80 13.22 0.17
CA LEU A 582 -7.47 11.91 0.09
C LEU A 582 -8.54 11.75 1.16
N LEU A 583 -8.26 12.22 2.37
CA LEU A 583 -9.14 12.13 3.54
C LEU A 583 -10.17 13.27 3.60
N ALA A 584 -9.87 14.43 3.01
CA ALA A 584 -10.70 15.62 3.12
C ALA A 584 -11.60 15.88 1.89
N THR A 585 -11.42 15.16 0.78
CA THR A 585 -12.10 15.43 -0.48
C THR A 585 -12.43 14.16 -1.26
N ASP A 586 -13.39 14.23 -2.18
CA ASP A 586 -13.74 13.12 -3.08
C ASP A 586 -12.93 13.10 -4.39
N LEU A 587 -11.80 13.82 -4.46
CA LEU A 587 -10.97 13.85 -5.66
C LEU A 587 -10.48 12.44 -6.05
N SER A 588 -10.29 12.22 -7.35
CA SER A 588 -9.78 10.93 -7.84
C SER A 588 -8.33 10.69 -7.41
N ALA A 589 -7.98 9.43 -7.20
CA ALA A 589 -6.62 9.01 -6.81
C ALA A 589 -5.55 9.56 -7.77
N SER A 590 -5.82 9.58 -9.07
CA SER A 590 -4.93 10.13 -10.09
C SER A 590 -4.69 11.63 -9.92
N LEU A 591 -5.74 12.41 -9.63
CA LEU A 591 -5.60 13.85 -9.41
C LEU A 591 -4.84 14.14 -8.12
N ILE A 592 -5.08 13.37 -7.06
CA ILE A 592 -4.36 13.49 -5.79
C ILE A 592 -2.87 13.21 -5.99
N ASN A 593 -2.54 12.13 -6.70
CA ASN A 593 -1.15 11.80 -7.02
C ASN A 593 -0.50 12.87 -7.92
N LEU A 594 -1.26 13.51 -8.83
CA LEU A 594 -0.78 14.65 -9.62
C LEU A 594 -0.48 15.88 -8.74
N VAL A 595 -1.37 16.26 -7.83
CA VAL A 595 -1.13 17.39 -6.92
C VAL A 595 0.06 17.11 -6.01
N SER A 596 0.14 15.91 -5.44
CA SER A 596 1.27 15.46 -4.64
C SER A 596 2.59 15.54 -5.41
N SER A 597 2.58 15.10 -6.67
CA SER A 597 3.71 15.15 -7.59
C SER A 597 4.17 16.58 -7.89
N LEU A 598 3.24 17.51 -8.11
CA LEU A 598 3.55 18.93 -8.32
C LEU A 598 4.15 19.57 -7.07
N LEU A 599 3.61 19.25 -5.88
CA LEU A 599 4.15 19.73 -4.61
C LEU A 599 5.55 19.19 -4.36
N PHE A 600 5.79 17.90 -4.66
CA PHE A 600 7.11 17.30 -4.61
C PHE A 600 8.11 17.99 -5.57
N ALA A 601 7.67 18.32 -6.79
CA ALA A 601 8.48 19.02 -7.78
C ALA A 601 8.93 20.41 -7.35
N VAL A 602 8.16 21.07 -6.46
CA VAL A 602 8.52 22.36 -5.85
C VAL A 602 9.35 22.17 -4.57
N ALA A 603 8.99 21.18 -3.76
CA ALA A 603 9.63 20.93 -2.46
C ALA A 603 11.08 20.43 -2.59
N MET A 604 11.38 19.59 -3.60
CA MET A 604 12.72 19.05 -3.77
C MET A 604 13.79 20.09 -4.14
N PRO A 605 13.54 21.04 -5.06
CA PRO A 605 14.43 22.18 -5.27
C PRO A 605 14.66 23.02 -4.00
N LEU A 606 13.63 23.25 -3.19
CA LEU A 606 13.77 23.96 -1.91
C LEU A 606 14.67 23.19 -0.94
N ALA A 607 14.48 21.88 -0.82
CA ALA A 607 15.30 21.01 0.01
C ALA A 607 16.76 21.01 -0.48
N ALA A 608 17.01 20.91 -1.78
CA ALA A 608 18.34 20.96 -2.37
C ALA A 608 19.04 22.31 -2.08
N LEU A 609 18.32 23.43 -2.18
CA LEU A 609 18.85 24.74 -1.83
C LEU A 609 19.16 24.86 -0.33
N ALA A 610 18.32 24.32 0.55
CA ALA A 610 18.59 24.25 1.98
C ALA A 610 19.83 23.39 2.29
N VAL A 611 20.05 22.28 1.57
CA VAL A 611 21.30 21.49 1.67
C VAL A 611 22.51 22.31 1.22
N ALA A 612 22.39 23.15 0.19
CA ALA A 612 23.48 24.04 -0.23
C ALA A 612 23.81 25.10 0.85
N TYR A 613 22.82 25.64 1.55
CA TYR A 613 23.05 26.50 2.72
C TYR A 613 23.74 25.75 3.87
N LEU A 614 23.34 24.49 4.15
CA LEU A 614 24.00 23.66 5.16
C LEU A 614 25.48 23.41 4.79
N TYR A 615 25.79 23.22 3.51
CA TYR A 615 27.16 23.14 3.04
C TYR A 615 27.95 24.42 3.34
N PHE A 616 27.42 25.59 3.00
CA PHE A 616 28.11 26.87 3.26
C PHE A 616 28.32 27.14 4.75
N ASP A 617 27.34 26.78 5.60
CA ASP A 617 27.49 26.82 7.06
C ASP A 617 28.70 25.98 7.53
N ARG A 618 28.82 24.74 7.05
CA ARG A 618 29.95 23.87 7.39
C ARG A 618 31.28 24.39 6.87
N ALA A 619 31.32 24.90 5.64
CA ALA A 619 32.52 25.44 5.04
C ALA A 619 33.04 26.66 5.82
N VAL A 620 32.16 27.53 6.29
CA VAL A 620 32.51 28.69 7.14
C VAL A 620 33.00 28.25 8.51
N ALA A 621 32.34 27.27 9.14
CA ALA A 621 32.73 26.78 10.46
C ALA A 621 34.16 26.23 10.49
N VAL A 622 34.56 25.46 9.48
CA VAL A 622 35.92 24.90 9.39
C VAL A 622 36.98 25.98 9.10
N ARG A 623 36.66 26.98 8.28
CA ARG A 623 37.57 28.11 8.01
C ARG A 623 37.87 28.95 9.25
N GLN A 624 36.89 29.14 10.13
CA GLN A 624 37.09 29.90 11.38
C GLN A 624 37.94 29.14 12.42
N GLU A 625 38.05 27.82 12.30
CA GLU A 625 38.84 26.97 13.20
C GLU A 625 40.29 26.78 12.73
N THR A 626 40.60 27.13 11.48
CA THR A 626 41.96 27.11 10.93
C THR A 626 42.39 28.56 10.72
N PRO A 627 43.12 29.20 11.66
CA PRO A 627 43.62 30.56 11.43
C PRO A 627 44.53 30.58 10.20
N PRO A 628 44.56 31.69 9.42
CA PRO A 628 45.50 31.82 8.32
C PRO A 628 46.93 31.67 8.87
N ALA A 629 47.75 30.87 8.19
CA ALA A 629 49.19 30.87 8.44
C ALA A 629 49.68 32.32 8.28
N GLY A 630 50.25 32.88 9.35
CA GLY A 630 50.79 34.24 9.34
C GLY A 630 51.80 34.41 8.20
N PRO A 631 51.98 35.63 7.67
CA PRO A 631 52.86 35.86 6.54
C PRO A 631 54.26 35.35 6.86
N ALA A 632 54.78 34.51 5.95
CA ALA A 632 56.15 34.01 6.00
C ALA A 632 57.10 35.19 6.17
N ALA A 633 57.91 35.14 7.23
CA ALA A 633 58.93 36.15 7.49
C ALA A 633 59.85 36.26 6.26
N THR A 634 59.86 37.45 5.67
CA THR A 634 60.79 37.87 4.62
C THR A 634 62.23 37.71 5.15
N PRO A 635 63.16 37.12 4.40
CA PRO A 635 64.54 37.00 4.85
C PRO A 635 65.23 38.37 4.75
N THR A 636 65.52 38.98 5.90
CA THR A 636 66.43 40.12 6.01
C THR A 636 67.87 39.60 6.07
N GLY A 637 68.67 39.88 5.05
CA GLY A 637 70.10 40.15 5.25
C GLY A 637 70.31 41.67 5.34
N PRO A 638 71.51 42.19 5.64
CA PRO A 638 72.76 41.53 6.04
C PRO A 638 73.33 42.09 7.37
N GLY A 639 74.28 41.38 8.00
CA GLY A 639 74.98 41.90 9.19
C GLY A 639 76.32 41.20 9.42
N ARG A 640 77.40 41.93 9.11
CA ARG A 640 78.78 41.65 9.54
C ARG A 640 78.83 41.42 11.06
N GLY A 641 79.53 40.37 11.48
CA GLY A 641 79.89 40.11 12.86
C GLY A 641 81.23 39.40 12.92
N ASP A 642 82.24 40.14 13.36
CA ASP A 642 83.62 39.73 13.53
C ASP A 642 83.77 38.54 14.50
N ALA A 643 84.74 37.67 14.18
CA ALA A 643 85.26 36.67 15.08
C ALA A 643 86.76 36.86 15.20
N GLN A 644 87.23 37.26 16.38
CA GLN A 644 88.53 36.83 16.90
C GLN A 644 88.54 37.02 18.42
N GLY A 645 88.69 35.91 19.13
CA GLY A 645 88.89 35.89 20.57
C GLY A 645 90.35 35.94 20.97
N SER A 646 90.54 35.92 22.29
CA SER A 646 91.77 35.64 23.03
C SER A 646 92.77 36.78 23.16
N GLU A 647 92.74 37.48 24.31
CA GLU A 647 93.86 37.45 25.27
C GLU A 647 93.41 37.92 26.68
N ARG A 648 93.84 37.18 27.71
CA ARG A 648 93.81 37.54 29.15
C ARG A 648 94.88 38.64 29.42
N PRO A 649 94.87 39.42 30.54
CA PRO A 649 94.74 38.90 31.92
C PRO A 649 94.11 39.82 33.00
N ALA A 650 93.87 39.17 34.15
CA ALA A 650 93.85 39.62 35.55
C ALA A 650 93.63 41.11 35.91
N VAL A 651 92.73 41.35 36.88
CA VAL A 651 93.00 41.89 38.24
C VAL A 651 91.68 42.44 38.84
N LEU A 652 91.47 42.04 40.11
CA LEU A 652 90.53 42.51 41.15
C LEU A 652 89.02 42.27 40.98
#